data_AF-A0A5A5RM14-F1
#
_entry.id   AF-A0A5A5RM14-F1
#
_cell.length_a   1.000
_cell.length_b   1.000
_cell.length_c   1.000
_cell.angle_alpha   90.00
_cell.angle_beta   90.00
_cell.angle_gamma   90.00
#
_symmetry.space_group_name_H-M   'P 1'
#
loop_
_entity.id
_entity.type
_entity.pdbx_description
1 polymer ?
#
loop_
_entity_poly.entity_id
_entity_poly.type
_entity_poly.pdbx_seq_one_letter_code
_entity_poly.pdbx_strand_id
1 'polypeptide(L)'
;MSDSPESIRNTSVSDQATNNDALGFEPYVIAIAEFLLHEQTQPPLTLSVEGEWGSGKSSFMKMLEEYLRKKGGRTVWFNAWRHDKAESVWAAFALSFIKQISTPKNWRDLPRIILGYFKLQLLRFNLEKGLFELIKALPVIIFVICASIAIPFILIVYGVEGINELIRATTSQDVFWSKINSVFKLLFTAVGVTLSGAGIFAGIKSLLRNFQRLLQNPKNNLIKYIEAPDYKKQSAFVEEFHEDFAKIVDAYVGNDRVYVFIDDLDRCEHPKSADLMQAINLMIADDPSVVFILGMDREKVAASLAVKYENILKYLPSETTEIDPNILARHSANKGLAYGYTFIEKFVQLPFLVPQPSRSDFEHFLIQLATSTPPNLQPAKPHFTFFQSFWGKFKLALPLRNNLQKHLTSPTSNQTSDLKNLSLDNPSIQSEQTEKEKARAAVIKRLEAIQVNKSDNRDSQTVRNVIMMVAPALDYNPRRIKHFINVFRLKVYISNETGLFFEKRDENDNLLDPSLTFEQLGKFTAISLKWPLLLSDLENDKKILAKLEEFALDEEKTQEYEESIRYWGSHTKLKALMAYGHEKSAANSKFSLAEINVDKLLQVSPRVIRSANELIQRKQISKNITSLPSDFNLEMVDIPAGRFNMGSNEYEDEKPIHEVIVPAFQIGKYPVTQAQYQAVMGYNPSIAAYYPLKFSGSPQNPVETITWFNAQAFCKRLSKLTGKNYRLPTEAEWEYACRAGTETLFSFGDDKDKLGDYAWFRANSNNTTHPVGEKQPNPWGIYDMHGNVWEWCADEYHESYVNKPENIKENGSIPWYGGYLSTKPSLRGGACDSYPGLCRSAYRGDSDVHVQGHGFRVVCDLPQSVNS
;
A
#
# COMPACT_ATOMS: atom_id res chain seq x y z
N MET A 1 -6.31 -6.35 50.56
CA MET A 1 -5.32 -7.03 49.70
C MET A 1 -5.79 -8.45 49.53
N SER A 2 -6.53 -8.74 48.44
CA SER A 2 -6.90 -10.12 48.10
C SER A 2 -6.01 -10.53 46.92
N ASP A 3 -4.87 -11.13 47.24
CA ASP A 3 -4.01 -11.76 46.23
C ASP A 3 -4.71 -13.03 45.77
N SER A 4 -5.59 -12.89 44.78
CA SER A 4 -6.01 -14.01 43.95
C SER A 4 -4.75 -14.62 43.31
N PRO A 5 -4.57 -15.95 43.32
CA PRO A 5 -3.40 -16.56 42.71
C PRO A 5 -3.32 -16.18 41.24
N GLU A 6 -2.14 -15.74 40.80
CA GLU A 6 -1.83 -15.54 39.38
C GLU A 6 -2.14 -16.85 38.64
N SER A 7 -3.05 -16.80 37.68
CA SER A 7 -3.53 -17.97 36.96
C SER A 7 -3.62 -17.68 35.48
N ILE A 8 -3.36 -18.70 34.65
CA ILE A 8 -3.39 -18.62 33.19
C ILE A 8 -4.36 -19.68 32.64
N ARG A 9 -5.14 -19.33 31.61
CA ARG A 9 -5.98 -20.29 30.89
C ARG A 9 -5.11 -21.25 30.07
N ASN A 10 -5.45 -22.53 30.04
CA ASN A 10 -4.79 -23.56 29.24
C ASN A 10 -5.32 -23.66 27.79
N THR A 11 -5.80 -22.54 27.24
CA THR A 11 -6.42 -22.47 25.91
C THR A 11 -5.68 -21.48 25.01
N SER A 12 -5.50 -21.80 23.74
CA SER A 12 -4.94 -20.86 22.74
C SER A 12 -6.02 -19.93 22.18
N VAL A 13 -5.64 -18.70 21.84
CA VAL A 13 -6.48 -17.76 21.08
C VAL A 13 -6.26 -17.97 19.58
N SER A 14 -7.33 -17.95 18.79
CA SER A 14 -7.24 -18.02 17.32
C SER A 14 -6.82 -16.68 16.74
N ASP A 15 -5.83 -16.69 15.84
CA ASP A 15 -5.35 -15.51 15.10
C ASP A 15 -6.08 -15.31 13.74
N GLN A 16 -7.28 -15.88 13.60
CA GLN A 16 -8.06 -15.74 12.38
C GLN A 16 -8.91 -14.47 12.41
N ALA A 17 -8.95 -13.76 11.28
CA ALA A 17 -9.84 -12.62 11.09
C ALA A 17 -11.31 -12.99 11.37
N THR A 18 -12.01 -12.12 12.09
CA THR A 18 -13.37 -12.36 12.60
C THR A 18 -14.31 -11.23 12.18
N ASN A 19 -15.62 -11.51 12.21
CA ASN A 19 -16.68 -10.54 11.96
C ASN A 19 -17.21 -9.93 13.26
N ASN A 20 -16.75 -10.42 14.43
CA ASN A 20 -17.16 -9.88 15.70
C ASN A 20 -16.42 -8.57 15.98
N ASP A 21 -17.16 -7.51 16.31
CA ASP A 21 -16.57 -6.22 16.62
C ASP A 21 -16.03 -6.19 18.04
N ALA A 22 -14.81 -6.66 18.20
CA ALA A 22 -14.12 -6.61 19.49
C ALA A 22 -13.20 -5.39 19.61
N LEU A 23 -12.94 -4.67 18.53
CA LEU A 23 -11.93 -3.60 18.44
C LEU A 23 -12.54 -2.22 18.11
N GLY A 24 -13.87 -2.09 18.06
CA GLY A 24 -14.58 -0.83 17.84
C GLY A 24 -14.63 -0.38 16.38
N PHE A 25 -14.64 -1.31 15.43
CA PHE A 25 -14.67 -1.04 14.00
C PHE A 25 -16.07 -0.76 13.44
N GLU A 26 -17.14 -1.11 14.15
CA GLU A 26 -18.52 -1.04 13.68
C GLU A 26 -18.93 0.36 13.15
N PRO A 27 -18.65 1.49 13.83
CA PRO A 27 -19.04 2.81 13.33
C PRO A 27 -18.42 3.14 11.96
N TYR A 28 -17.16 2.76 11.76
CA TYR A 28 -16.43 2.96 10.51
C TYR A 28 -16.97 2.06 9.39
N VAL A 29 -17.29 0.80 9.72
CA VAL A 29 -17.89 -0.15 8.77
C VAL A 29 -19.25 0.36 8.30
N ILE A 30 -20.09 0.85 9.21
CA ILE A 30 -21.39 1.43 8.89
C ILE A 30 -21.23 2.64 7.97
N ALA A 31 -20.36 3.60 8.34
CA ALA A 31 -20.11 4.80 7.54
C ALA A 31 -19.69 4.48 6.10
N ILE A 32 -18.71 3.58 5.93
CA ILE A 32 -18.24 3.17 4.59
C ILE A 32 -19.34 2.42 3.84
N ALA A 33 -20.05 1.49 4.48
CA ALA A 33 -21.09 0.72 3.82
C ALA A 33 -22.25 1.59 3.34
N GLU A 34 -22.71 2.54 4.17
CA GLU A 34 -23.76 3.49 3.78
C GLU A 34 -23.30 4.37 2.62
N PHE A 35 -22.05 4.85 2.65
CA PHE A 35 -21.47 5.62 1.56
C PHE A 35 -21.44 4.83 0.24
N LEU A 36 -21.02 3.55 0.28
CA LEU A 36 -20.94 2.69 -0.89
C LEU A 36 -22.31 2.26 -1.45
N LEU A 37 -23.31 2.05 -0.57
CA LEU A 37 -24.67 1.66 -0.95
C LEU A 37 -25.50 2.82 -1.50
N HIS A 38 -25.10 4.07 -1.26
CA HIS A 38 -25.87 5.23 -1.68
C HIS A 38 -26.07 5.29 -3.20
N GLU A 39 -27.28 5.61 -3.66
CA GLU A 39 -27.66 5.56 -5.09
C GLU A 39 -26.80 6.49 -5.97
N GLN A 40 -26.38 7.63 -5.43
CA GLN A 40 -25.53 8.59 -6.15
C GLN A 40 -24.03 8.25 -6.14
N THR A 41 -23.60 7.27 -5.35
CA THR A 41 -22.21 6.81 -5.37
C THR A 41 -22.00 5.99 -6.64
N GLN A 42 -21.45 6.64 -7.67
CA GLN A 42 -21.29 6.03 -8.98
C GLN A 42 -20.00 5.21 -9.05
N PRO A 43 -20.07 3.91 -9.38
CA PRO A 43 -18.91 3.15 -9.80
C PRO A 43 -18.49 3.57 -11.23
N PRO A 44 -17.25 3.27 -11.65
CA PRO A 44 -16.29 2.43 -10.96
C PRO A 44 -15.56 3.16 -9.81
N LEU A 45 -15.45 2.48 -8.67
CA LEU A 45 -14.90 3.05 -7.44
C LEU A 45 -13.89 2.08 -6.81
N THR A 46 -12.78 2.63 -6.32
CA THR A 46 -11.75 1.85 -5.62
C THR A 46 -11.50 2.40 -4.23
N LEU A 47 -11.78 1.58 -3.23
CA LEU A 47 -11.51 1.80 -1.82
C LEU A 47 -10.29 0.97 -1.42
N SER A 48 -9.29 1.59 -0.78
CA SER A 48 -8.25 0.84 -0.07
C SER A 48 -8.53 0.82 1.42
N VAL A 49 -8.33 -0.35 2.04
CA VAL A 49 -8.32 -0.57 3.49
C VAL A 49 -6.88 -0.82 3.89
N GLU A 50 -6.26 0.20 4.45
CA GLU A 50 -4.82 0.29 4.67
C GLU A 50 -4.44 0.07 6.13
N GLY A 51 -3.23 -0.45 6.37
CA GLY A 51 -2.67 -0.61 7.71
C GLY A 51 -1.54 -1.63 7.77
N GLU A 52 -0.77 -1.58 8.84
CA GLU A 52 0.34 -2.51 9.10
C GLU A 52 -0.18 -3.92 9.42
N TRP A 53 0.73 -4.89 9.52
CA TRP A 53 0.39 -6.22 9.98
C TRP A 53 -0.23 -6.17 11.39
N GLY A 54 -1.29 -6.97 11.62
CA GLY A 54 -2.00 -7.00 12.90
C GLY A 54 -3.02 -5.86 13.13
N SER A 55 -3.14 -4.87 12.24
CA SER A 55 -4.07 -3.74 12.44
C SER A 55 -5.56 -4.09 12.34
N GLY A 56 -5.91 -5.30 11.90
CA GLY A 56 -7.31 -5.75 11.77
C GLY A 56 -7.94 -5.55 10.38
N LYS A 57 -7.17 -5.21 9.33
CA LYS A 57 -7.67 -5.03 7.94
C LYS A 57 -8.64 -6.12 7.46
N SER A 58 -8.24 -7.39 7.58
CA SER A 58 -9.06 -8.52 7.12
C SER A 58 -10.34 -8.67 7.95
N SER A 59 -10.31 -8.38 9.25
CA SER A 59 -11.52 -8.38 10.10
C SER A 59 -12.46 -7.25 9.70
N PHE A 60 -11.92 -6.05 9.50
CA PHE A 60 -12.67 -4.89 9.00
C PHE A 60 -13.37 -5.18 7.67
N MET A 61 -12.64 -5.72 6.69
CA MET A 61 -13.20 -6.05 5.39
C MET A 61 -14.28 -7.14 5.47
N LYS A 62 -14.14 -8.13 6.34
CA LYS A 62 -15.17 -9.15 6.55
C LYS A 62 -16.45 -8.56 7.16
N MET A 63 -16.32 -7.65 8.14
CA MET A 63 -17.45 -6.93 8.71
C MET A 63 -18.17 -6.09 7.65
N LEU A 64 -17.41 -5.37 6.81
CA LEU A 64 -17.94 -4.60 5.69
C LEU A 64 -18.65 -5.49 4.66
N GLU A 65 -18.05 -6.62 4.30
CA GLU A 65 -18.67 -7.59 3.39
C GLU A 65 -20.01 -8.11 3.94
N GLU A 66 -20.05 -8.46 5.24
CA GLU A 66 -21.27 -8.93 5.89
C GLU A 66 -22.36 -7.86 5.90
N TYR A 67 -22.01 -6.62 6.21
CA TYR A 67 -22.97 -5.50 6.21
C TYR A 67 -23.53 -5.24 4.80
N LEU A 68 -22.67 -5.21 3.78
CA LEU A 68 -23.10 -5.05 2.39
C LEU A 68 -24.02 -6.19 1.94
N ARG A 69 -23.67 -7.45 2.26
CA ARG A 69 -24.51 -8.63 1.96
C ARG A 69 -25.89 -8.53 2.64
N LYS A 70 -25.93 -8.13 3.92
CA LYS A 70 -27.20 -7.96 4.66
C LYS A 70 -28.12 -6.92 4.02
N LYS A 71 -27.55 -5.89 3.38
CA LYS A 71 -28.28 -4.84 2.65
C LYS A 71 -28.58 -5.21 1.18
N GLY A 72 -28.33 -6.46 0.77
CA GLY A 72 -28.61 -6.95 -0.59
C GLY A 72 -27.48 -6.68 -1.59
N GLY A 73 -26.35 -6.14 -1.15
CA GLY A 73 -25.15 -5.95 -1.97
C GLY A 73 -24.54 -7.28 -2.40
N ARG A 74 -24.10 -7.36 -3.65
CA ARG A 74 -23.46 -8.56 -4.19
C ARG A 74 -21.96 -8.47 -4.03
N THR A 75 -21.37 -9.47 -3.38
CA THR A 75 -19.97 -9.45 -2.99
C THR A 75 -19.21 -10.64 -3.54
N VAL A 76 -17.94 -10.39 -3.88
CA VAL A 76 -16.94 -11.37 -4.33
C VAL A 76 -15.73 -11.23 -3.42
N TRP A 77 -15.20 -12.33 -2.90
CA TRP A 77 -14.00 -12.33 -2.06
C TRP A 77 -12.83 -13.04 -2.74
N PHE A 78 -11.67 -12.41 -2.80
CA PHE A 78 -10.45 -12.98 -3.35
C PHE A 78 -9.27 -12.74 -2.39
N ASN A 79 -8.53 -13.78 -2.06
CA ASN A 79 -7.31 -13.68 -1.28
C ASN A 79 -6.12 -13.87 -2.23
N ALA A 80 -5.38 -12.79 -2.48
CA ALA A 80 -4.33 -12.77 -3.50
C ALA A 80 -3.18 -13.72 -3.14
N TRP A 81 -2.75 -13.71 -1.87
CA TRP A 81 -1.64 -14.52 -1.38
C TRP A 81 -1.86 -16.04 -1.49
N ARG A 82 -3.11 -16.52 -1.34
CA ARG A 82 -3.42 -17.96 -1.55
C ARG A 82 -3.13 -18.44 -2.96
N HIS A 83 -3.09 -17.53 -3.93
CA HIS A 83 -2.82 -17.82 -5.33
C HIS A 83 -1.44 -17.32 -5.77
N ASP A 84 -0.56 -16.97 -4.82
CA ASP A 84 0.78 -16.46 -5.12
C ASP A 84 1.65 -17.49 -5.84
N LYS A 85 1.40 -18.79 -5.65
CA LYS A 85 2.07 -19.86 -6.42
C LYS A 85 1.55 -20.04 -7.85
N ALA A 86 0.46 -19.37 -8.23
CA ALA A 86 -0.04 -19.42 -9.60
C ALA A 86 0.93 -18.67 -10.52
N GLU A 87 1.01 -19.11 -11.78
CA GLU A 87 1.84 -18.42 -12.78
C GLU A 87 1.41 -16.96 -12.99
N SER A 88 0.13 -16.64 -12.76
CA SER A 88 -0.40 -15.27 -12.73
C SER A 88 -1.56 -15.11 -11.74
N VAL A 89 -1.40 -14.26 -10.73
CA VAL A 89 -2.41 -14.02 -9.68
C VAL A 89 -3.71 -13.42 -10.23
N TRP A 90 -3.61 -12.55 -11.24
CA TRP A 90 -4.77 -11.91 -11.85
C TRP A 90 -5.68 -12.91 -12.60
N ALA A 91 -5.12 -13.96 -13.23
CA ALA A 91 -5.93 -15.00 -13.86
C ALA A 91 -6.68 -15.84 -12.81
N ALA A 92 -6.04 -16.09 -11.66
CA ALA A 92 -6.71 -16.74 -10.53
C ALA A 92 -7.85 -15.85 -9.99
N PHE A 93 -7.66 -14.53 -9.96
CA PHE A 93 -8.72 -13.58 -9.65
C PHE A 93 -9.88 -13.68 -10.63
N ALA A 94 -9.61 -13.60 -11.94
CA ALA A 94 -10.61 -13.71 -13.00
C ALA A 94 -11.48 -14.98 -12.85
N LEU A 95 -10.84 -16.13 -12.69
CA LEU A 95 -11.52 -17.41 -12.51
C LEU A 95 -12.35 -17.45 -11.21
N SER A 96 -11.81 -16.92 -10.12
CA SER A 96 -12.51 -16.83 -8.83
C SER A 96 -13.75 -15.93 -8.92
N PHE A 97 -13.61 -14.78 -9.59
CA PHE A 97 -14.69 -13.83 -9.81
C PHE A 97 -15.83 -14.45 -10.62
N ILE A 98 -15.51 -15.03 -11.78
CA ILE A 98 -16.50 -15.70 -12.64
C ILE A 98 -17.22 -16.79 -11.86
N LYS A 99 -16.47 -17.64 -11.15
CA LYS A 99 -17.04 -18.72 -10.34
C LYS A 99 -18.01 -18.20 -9.28
N GLN A 100 -17.65 -17.14 -8.55
CA GLN A 100 -18.48 -16.62 -7.47
C GLN A 100 -19.74 -15.90 -7.97
N ILE A 101 -19.66 -15.24 -9.13
CA ILE A 101 -20.78 -14.48 -9.70
C ILE A 101 -21.76 -15.38 -10.46
N SER A 102 -21.28 -16.49 -11.05
CA SER A 102 -22.09 -17.43 -11.82
C SER A 102 -22.69 -18.56 -10.97
N THR A 103 -22.33 -18.67 -9.69
CA THR A 103 -22.82 -19.74 -8.81
C THR A 103 -24.06 -19.30 -8.02
N PRO A 104 -25.19 -20.03 -8.08
CA PRO A 104 -26.40 -19.68 -7.33
C PRO A 104 -26.14 -19.84 -5.82
N LYS A 105 -26.30 -18.76 -5.06
CA LYS A 105 -26.24 -18.81 -3.59
C LYS A 105 -27.55 -19.35 -3.02
N ASN A 106 -28.69 -18.97 -3.62
CA ASN A 106 -30.01 -19.45 -3.25
C ASN A 106 -30.80 -19.96 -4.46
N TRP A 107 -31.84 -20.77 -4.22
CA TRP A 107 -32.75 -21.26 -5.27
C TRP A 107 -33.45 -20.12 -6.04
N ARG A 108 -33.61 -18.95 -5.41
CA ARG A 108 -34.16 -17.73 -6.01
C ARG A 108 -33.25 -17.10 -7.07
N ASP A 109 -31.94 -17.37 -7.02
CA ASP A 109 -30.97 -16.81 -7.96
C ASP A 109 -30.85 -17.64 -9.25
N LEU A 110 -31.37 -18.88 -9.24
CA LEU A 110 -31.22 -19.84 -10.33
C LEU A 110 -31.79 -19.34 -11.68
N PRO A 111 -33.00 -18.73 -11.75
CA PRO A 111 -33.52 -18.22 -13.03
C PRO A 111 -32.65 -17.10 -13.61
N ARG A 112 -32.15 -16.21 -12.74
CA ARG A 112 -31.27 -15.12 -13.11
C ARG A 112 -29.94 -15.63 -13.64
N ILE A 113 -29.36 -16.66 -13.03
CA ILE A 113 -28.08 -17.24 -13.47
C ILE A 113 -28.22 -17.98 -14.80
N ILE A 114 -29.34 -18.68 -15.03
CA ILE A 114 -29.64 -19.29 -16.32
C ILE A 114 -29.79 -18.20 -17.40
N LEU A 115 -30.52 -17.12 -17.09
CA LEU A 115 -30.66 -15.99 -18.00
C LEU A 115 -29.32 -15.29 -18.26
N GLY A 116 -28.50 -15.12 -17.22
CA GLY A 116 -27.16 -14.55 -17.32
C GLY A 116 -26.22 -15.41 -18.17
N TYR A 117 -26.26 -16.73 -18.02
CA TYR A 117 -25.53 -17.64 -18.90
C TYR A 117 -25.96 -17.46 -20.35
N PHE A 118 -27.28 -17.43 -20.62
CA PHE A 118 -27.78 -17.20 -21.98
C PHE A 118 -27.38 -15.83 -22.53
N LYS A 119 -27.52 -14.77 -21.73
CA LYS A 119 -27.12 -13.40 -22.07
C LYS A 119 -25.62 -13.31 -22.38
N LEU A 120 -24.77 -13.94 -21.56
CA LEU A 120 -23.32 -13.97 -21.79
C LEU A 120 -22.98 -14.68 -23.10
N GLN A 121 -23.62 -15.83 -23.38
CA GLN A 121 -23.41 -16.53 -24.65
C GLN A 121 -23.85 -15.68 -25.85
N LEU A 122 -24.91 -14.90 -25.70
CA LEU A 122 -25.38 -13.97 -26.73
C LEU A 122 -24.42 -12.78 -26.93
N LEU A 123 -23.85 -12.23 -25.85
CA LEU A 123 -22.85 -11.15 -25.90
C LEU A 123 -21.51 -11.60 -26.48
N ARG A 124 -21.14 -12.88 -26.32
CA ARG A 124 -19.93 -13.48 -26.90
C ARG A 124 -20.11 -14.00 -28.32
N PHE A 125 -21.35 -14.05 -28.83
CA PHE A 125 -21.62 -14.61 -30.15
C PHE A 125 -21.23 -13.62 -31.25
N ASN A 126 -20.30 -14.04 -32.11
CA ASN A 126 -19.90 -13.24 -33.26
C ASN A 126 -20.91 -13.38 -34.41
N LEU A 127 -21.83 -12.40 -34.53
CA LEU A 127 -22.88 -12.37 -35.55
C LEU A 127 -22.34 -12.46 -36.98
N GLU A 128 -21.24 -11.78 -37.30
CA GLU A 128 -20.67 -11.76 -38.66
C GLU A 128 -20.17 -13.14 -39.10
N LYS A 129 -19.58 -13.92 -38.18
CA LYS A 129 -19.04 -15.25 -38.47
C LYS A 129 -20.07 -16.38 -38.32
N GLY A 130 -21.10 -16.21 -37.49
CA GLY A 130 -22.02 -17.27 -37.07
C GLY A 130 -23.46 -17.19 -37.58
N LEU A 131 -23.88 -16.09 -38.24
CA LEU A 131 -25.27 -15.86 -38.67
C LEU A 131 -25.86 -17.02 -39.49
N PHE A 132 -25.07 -17.59 -40.41
CA PHE A 132 -25.52 -18.67 -41.29
C PHE A 132 -25.79 -19.99 -40.53
N GLU A 133 -24.98 -20.30 -39.51
CA GLU A 133 -25.17 -21.48 -38.65
C GLU A 133 -26.33 -21.28 -37.67
N LEU A 134 -26.59 -20.04 -37.24
CA LEU A 134 -27.74 -19.69 -36.41
C LEU A 134 -29.07 -19.81 -37.19
N ILE A 135 -29.10 -19.36 -38.44
CA ILE A 135 -30.24 -19.56 -39.35
C ILE A 135 -30.50 -21.06 -39.58
N LYS A 136 -29.44 -21.85 -39.75
CA LYS A 136 -29.52 -23.31 -39.88
C LYS A 136 -30.09 -23.98 -38.63
N ALA A 137 -29.77 -23.48 -37.43
CA ALA A 137 -30.26 -24.04 -36.16
C ALA A 137 -31.67 -23.59 -35.77
N LEU A 138 -32.18 -22.49 -36.35
CA LEU A 138 -33.50 -21.91 -36.05
C LEU A 138 -34.67 -22.93 -36.15
N PRO A 139 -34.76 -23.80 -37.18
CA PRO A 139 -35.83 -24.79 -37.30
C PRO A 139 -35.79 -25.85 -36.19
N VAL A 140 -34.58 -26.21 -35.73
CA VAL A 140 -34.38 -27.17 -34.63
C VAL A 140 -34.84 -26.55 -33.31
N ILE A 141 -34.50 -25.28 -33.06
CA ILE A 141 -34.91 -24.55 -31.86
C ILE A 141 -36.43 -24.38 -31.83
N ILE A 142 -37.05 -23.98 -32.95
CA ILE A 142 -38.52 -23.87 -33.08
C ILE A 142 -39.18 -25.22 -32.82
N PHE A 143 -38.65 -26.31 -33.39
CA PHE A 143 -39.19 -27.65 -33.16
C PHE A 143 -39.13 -28.08 -31.68
N VAL A 144 -38.01 -27.82 -30.99
CA VAL A 144 -37.86 -28.13 -29.57
C VAL A 144 -38.83 -27.32 -28.71
N ILE A 145 -39.01 -26.03 -29.01
CA ILE A 145 -39.98 -25.16 -28.31
C ILE A 145 -41.40 -25.70 -28.52
N CYS A 146 -41.78 -25.97 -29.77
CA CYS A 146 -43.10 -26.54 -30.09
C CYS A 146 -43.32 -27.90 -29.38
N ALA A 147 -42.32 -28.78 -29.36
CA ALA A 147 -42.42 -30.06 -28.65
C ALA A 147 -42.53 -29.88 -27.13
N SER A 148 -41.79 -28.93 -26.55
CA SER A 148 -41.83 -28.65 -25.10
C SER A 148 -43.15 -28.07 -24.63
N ILE A 149 -43.95 -27.45 -25.52
CA ILE A 149 -45.30 -26.96 -25.24
C ILE A 149 -46.36 -28.04 -25.56
N ALA A 150 -46.18 -28.76 -26.67
CA ALA A 150 -47.13 -29.78 -27.12
C ALA A 150 -47.16 -31.00 -26.19
N ILE A 151 -46.01 -31.46 -25.66
CA ILE A 151 -45.93 -32.66 -24.82
C ILE A 151 -46.72 -32.48 -23.49
N PRO A 152 -46.55 -31.39 -22.72
CA PRO A 152 -47.37 -31.11 -21.54
C PRO A 152 -48.84 -30.93 -21.88
N PHE A 153 -49.16 -30.29 -23.00
CA PHE A 153 -50.55 -30.10 -23.44
C PHE A 153 -51.23 -31.44 -23.77
N ILE A 154 -50.53 -32.33 -24.47
CA ILE A 154 -51.01 -33.70 -24.74
C ILE A 154 -51.17 -34.49 -23.44
N LEU A 155 -50.22 -34.37 -22.50
CA LEU A 155 -50.30 -34.98 -21.16
C LEU A 155 -51.55 -34.51 -20.39
N ILE A 156 -51.88 -33.22 -20.46
CA ILE A 156 -53.02 -32.61 -19.76
C ILE A 156 -54.35 -33.00 -20.41
N VAL A 157 -54.43 -33.01 -21.74
CA VAL A 157 -55.68 -33.24 -22.48
C VAL A 157 -56.02 -34.73 -22.59
N TYR A 158 -55.03 -35.61 -22.75
CA TYR A 158 -55.25 -37.03 -23.04
C TYR A 158 -54.81 -37.99 -21.92
N GLY A 159 -54.20 -37.48 -20.85
CA GLY A 159 -53.71 -38.30 -19.73
C GLY A 159 -52.55 -39.23 -20.10
N VAL A 160 -52.02 -39.94 -19.10
CA VAL A 160 -50.87 -40.86 -19.28
C VAL A 160 -51.20 -42.05 -20.18
N GLU A 161 -52.46 -42.48 -20.22
CA GLU A 161 -52.94 -43.58 -21.08
C GLU A 161 -52.95 -43.21 -22.57
N GLY A 162 -53.28 -41.95 -22.91
CA GLY A 162 -53.23 -41.47 -24.30
C GLY A 162 -51.81 -41.46 -24.89
N ILE A 163 -50.79 -41.34 -24.04
CA ILE A 163 -49.38 -41.38 -24.44
C ILE A 163 -48.92 -42.81 -24.69
N ASN A 164 -49.35 -43.76 -23.86
CA ASN A 164 -49.06 -45.18 -24.09
C ASN A 164 -49.72 -45.68 -25.40
N GLU A 165 -50.88 -45.16 -25.77
CA GLU A 165 -51.46 -45.40 -27.11
C GLU A 165 -50.67 -44.74 -28.24
N LEU A 166 -50.16 -43.52 -28.05
CA LEU A 166 -49.33 -42.83 -29.05
C LEU A 166 -47.99 -43.57 -29.29
N ILE A 167 -47.39 -44.08 -28.21
CA ILE A 167 -46.17 -44.88 -28.23
C ILE A 167 -46.43 -46.24 -28.89
N ARG A 168 -47.56 -46.90 -28.62
CA ARG A 168 -47.95 -48.16 -29.30
C ARG A 168 -48.34 -47.94 -30.76
N ALA A 169 -48.90 -46.79 -31.12
CA ALA A 169 -49.17 -46.39 -32.49
C ALA A 169 -47.90 -46.07 -33.31
N THR A 170 -46.73 -46.03 -32.67
CA THR A 170 -45.43 -45.82 -33.35
C THR A 170 -45.02 -47.03 -34.21
N THR A 171 -45.71 -48.17 -34.07
CA THR A 171 -45.50 -49.39 -34.85
C THR A 171 -46.20 -49.36 -36.23
N SER A 172 -47.15 -48.45 -36.47
CA SER A 172 -47.75 -48.23 -37.79
C SER A 172 -47.68 -46.75 -38.16
N GLN A 173 -46.88 -46.46 -39.19
CA GLN A 173 -46.51 -45.09 -39.56
C GLN A 173 -47.73 -44.19 -39.80
N ASP A 174 -48.82 -44.71 -40.38
CA ASP A 174 -49.99 -43.92 -40.76
C ASP A 174 -50.92 -43.50 -39.60
N VAL A 175 -51.00 -44.30 -38.53
CA VAL A 175 -51.88 -44.02 -37.38
C VAL A 175 -51.28 -42.95 -36.47
N PHE A 176 -49.96 -43.00 -36.28
CA PHE A 176 -49.20 -42.00 -35.53
C PHE A 176 -49.35 -40.59 -36.11
N TRP A 177 -49.24 -40.44 -37.44
CA TRP A 177 -49.37 -39.14 -38.12
C TRP A 177 -50.79 -38.58 -38.07
N SER A 178 -51.83 -39.42 -38.11
CA SER A 178 -53.23 -39.00 -38.00
C SER A 178 -53.53 -38.37 -36.63
N LYS A 179 -53.10 -39.02 -35.54
CA LYS A 179 -53.30 -38.50 -34.17
C LYS A 179 -52.48 -37.22 -33.90
N ILE A 180 -51.25 -37.14 -34.42
CA ILE A 180 -50.45 -35.91 -34.37
C ILE A 180 -51.13 -34.77 -35.12
N ASN A 181 -51.70 -35.03 -36.30
CA ASN A 181 -52.45 -34.03 -37.08
C ASN A 181 -53.67 -33.50 -36.34
N SER A 182 -54.39 -34.33 -35.56
CA SER A 182 -55.51 -33.87 -34.73
C SER A 182 -55.07 -32.96 -33.59
N VAL A 183 -53.92 -33.23 -32.96
CA VAL A 183 -53.36 -32.38 -31.90
C VAL A 183 -52.89 -31.04 -32.47
N PHE A 184 -52.19 -31.05 -33.62
CA PHE A 184 -51.79 -29.83 -34.30
C PHE A 184 -52.98 -29.03 -34.82
N LYS A 185 -54.02 -29.69 -35.37
CA LYS A 185 -55.28 -29.01 -35.72
C LYS A 185 -55.92 -28.35 -34.50
N LEU A 186 -55.97 -29.01 -33.34
CA LEU A 186 -56.54 -28.44 -32.11
C LEU A 186 -55.76 -27.21 -31.63
N LEU A 187 -54.42 -27.28 -31.66
CA LEU A 187 -53.53 -26.16 -31.31
C LEU A 187 -53.69 -24.97 -32.28
N PHE A 188 -53.78 -25.21 -33.58
CA PHE A 188 -53.92 -24.15 -34.59
C PHE A 188 -55.35 -23.60 -34.72
N THR A 189 -56.37 -24.41 -34.42
CA THR A 189 -57.77 -23.93 -34.35
C THR A 189 -58.03 -23.09 -33.10
N ALA A 190 -57.37 -23.39 -31.97
CA ALA A 190 -57.39 -22.53 -30.78
C ALA A 190 -56.72 -21.15 -31.01
N VAL A 191 -55.82 -21.04 -31.99
CA VAL A 191 -55.11 -19.80 -32.38
C VAL A 191 -55.71 -19.18 -33.66
N GLY A 192 -56.78 -19.75 -34.23
CA GLY A 192 -57.55 -19.14 -35.33
C GLY A 192 -56.93 -19.24 -36.73
N VAL A 193 -56.05 -20.21 -37.00
CA VAL A 193 -55.42 -20.38 -38.32
C VAL A 193 -55.81 -21.73 -38.95
N THR A 194 -56.67 -21.71 -39.97
CA THR A 194 -57.08 -22.90 -40.74
C THR A 194 -56.26 -23.03 -42.04
N LEU A 195 -55.07 -23.62 -41.94
CA LEU A 195 -54.24 -23.95 -43.12
C LEU A 195 -54.49 -25.39 -43.59
N SER A 196 -54.58 -25.59 -44.91
CA SER A 196 -54.87 -26.86 -45.56
C SER A 196 -53.74 -27.89 -45.35
N GLY A 197 -54.10 -29.10 -44.92
CA GLY A 197 -53.18 -30.10 -44.37
C GLY A 197 -52.09 -30.64 -45.31
N ALA A 198 -52.17 -30.42 -46.62
CA ALA A 198 -51.20 -30.94 -47.59
C ALA A 198 -49.86 -30.17 -47.59
N GLY A 199 -49.90 -28.84 -47.41
CA GLY A 199 -48.68 -28.01 -47.34
C GLY A 199 -47.89 -28.22 -46.04
N ILE A 200 -48.60 -28.50 -44.95
CA ILE A 200 -48.02 -28.83 -43.64
C ILE A 200 -47.33 -30.20 -43.70
N PHE A 201 -47.91 -31.19 -44.39
CA PHE A 201 -47.30 -32.52 -44.51
C PHE A 201 -45.99 -32.49 -45.31
N ALA A 202 -45.95 -31.77 -46.43
CA ALA A 202 -44.72 -31.59 -47.21
C ALA A 202 -43.70 -30.70 -46.46
N GLY A 203 -44.16 -29.63 -45.81
CA GLY A 203 -43.33 -28.72 -45.03
C GLY A 203 -42.70 -29.41 -43.82
N ILE A 204 -43.50 -30.08 -42.97
CA ILE A 204 -43.03 -30.81 -41.79
C ILE A 204 -42.16 -32.00 -42.18
N LYS A 205 -42.50 -32.77 -43.23
CA LYS A 205 -41.67 -33.89 -43.70
C LYS A 205 -40.35 -33.41 -44.30
N SER A 206 -40.35 -32.29 -45.02
CA SER A 206 -39.12 -31.65 -45.53
C SER A 206 -38.27 -31.08 -44.39
N LEU A 207 -38.92 -30.45 -43.40
CA LEU A 207 -38.29 -29.88 -42.21
C LEU A 207 -37.72 -30.98 -41.30
N LEU A 208 -38.39 -32.14 -41.16
CA LEU A 208 -37.90 -33.33 -40.44
C LEU A 208 -36.77 -34.06 -41.18
N ARG A 209 -36.84 -34.14 -42.51
CA ARG A 209 -35.78 -34.76 -43.34
C ARG A 209 -34.53 -33.88 -43.35
N ASN A 210 -34.70 -32.55 -43.32
CA ASN A 210 -33.62 -31.60 -43.10
C ASN A 210 -33.15 -31.61 -41.63
N PHE A 211 -34.03 -31.81 -40.66
CA PHE A 211 -33.71 -31.93 -39.22
C PHE A 211 -32.80 -33.13 -38.92
N GLN A 212 -33.06 -34.29 -39.52
CA GLN A 212 -32.15 -35.45 -39.40
C GLN A 212 -30.76 -35.20 -40.01
N ARG A 213 -30.65 -34.36 -41.05
CA ARG A 213 -29.36 -33.96 -41.64
C ARG A 213 -28.66 -32.86 -40.82
N LEU A 214 -29.43 -31.94 -40.23
CA LEU A 214 -28.97 -30.86 -39.35
C LEU A 214 -28.54 -31.33 -37.96
N LEU A 215 -29.01 -32.50 -37.52
CA LEU A 215 -28.62 -33.14 -36.27
C LEU A 215 -27.20 -33.72 -36.27
N GLN A 216 -26.48 -33.67 -37.39
CA GLN A 216 -25.03 -33.91 -37.40
C GLN A 216 -24.30 -32.70 -36.78
N ASN A 217 -24.32 -32.64 -35.46
CA ASN A 217 -23.56 -31.72 -34.58
C ASN A 217 -23.86 -30.20 -34.65
N PRO A 218 -25.12 -29.76 -34.47
CA PRO A 218 -25.44 -28.32 -34.40
C PRO A 218 -24.88 -27.65 -33.14
N LYS A 219 -24.84 -28.36 -31.99
CA LYS A 219 -24.24 -27.84 -30.74
C LYS A 219 -22.74 -27.60 -30.87
N ASN A 220 -22.00 -28.52 -31.50
CA ASN A 220 -20.54 -28.41 -31.59
C ASN A 220 -20.07 -27.40 -32.67
N ASN A 221 -20.92 -27.06 -33.64
CA ASN A 221 -20.59 -26.05 -34.64
C ASN A 221 -20.90 -24.62 -34.16
N LEU A 222 -21.99 -24.40 -33.42
CA LEU A 222 -22.32 -23.07 -32.86
C LEU A 222 -21.35 -22.65 -31.74
N ILE A 223 -20.89 -23.60 -30.91
CA ILE A 223 -19.93 -23.33 -29.83
C ILE A 223 -18.59 -22.81 -30.36
N LYS A 224 -18.22 -23.10 -31.62
CA LYS A 224 -16.99 -22.58 -32.26
C LYS A 224 -17.04 -21.07 -32.52
N TYR A 225 -18.23 -20.48 -32.53
CA TYR A 225 -18.44 -19.03 -32.75
C TYR A 225 -18.65 -18.27 -31.44
N ILE A 226 -18.54 -18.97 -30.31
CA ILE A 226 -18.46 -18.38 -28.98
C ILE A 226 -16.98 -18.29 -28.64
N GLU A 227 -16.40 -17.10 -28.74
CA GLU A 227 -15.03 -16.84 -28.29
C GLU A 227 -15.05 -16.72 -26.76
N ALA A 228 -14.66 -17.79 -26.07
CA ALA A 228 -14.39 -17.76 -24.62
C ALA A 228 -12.87 -17.69 -24.42
N PRO A 229 -12.35 -16.67 -23.74
CA PRO A 229 -10.91 -16.55 -23.54
C PRO A 229 -10.35 -17.76 -22.78
N ASP A 230 -9.20 -18.29 -23.22
CA ASP A 230 -8.48 -19.31 -22.46
C ASP A 230 -7.64 -18.64 -21.38
N TYR A 231 -8.25 -18.43 -20.20
CA TYR A 231 -7.60 -17.74 -19.08
C TYR A 231 -6.35 -18.42 -18.51
N LYS A 232 -5.88 -19.53 -19.11
CA LYS A 232 -4.67 -20.24 -18.72
C LYS A 232 -3.47 -20.00 -19.64
N LYS A 233 -3.60 -19.31 -20.79
CA LYS A 233 -2.48 -19.10 -21.73
C LYS A 233 -1.96 -17.66 -21.68
N GLN A 234 -0.65 -17.50 -21.50
CA GLN A 234 0.00 -16.24 -21.16
C GLN A 234 0.40 -15.39 -22.38
N SER A 235 0.24 -14.07 -22.21
CA SER A 235 1.09 -12.97 -22.71
C SER A 235 0.43 -11.91 -23.62
N ALA A 236 -0.75 -12.15 -24.21
CA ALA A 236 -1.49 -11.14 -24.99
C ALA A 236 -2.85 -10.76 -24.36
N PHE A 237 -3.00 -11.02 -23.06
CA PHE A 237 -4.22 -11.58 -22.50
C PHE A 237 -5.08 -10.63 -21.63
N VAL A 238 -4.52 -9.50 -21.16
CA VAL A 238 -5.26 -8.59 -20.26
C VAL A 238 -6.38 -7.83 -21.00
N GLU A 239 -6.16 -7.46 -22.26
CA GLU A 239 -7.15 -6.77 -23.10
C GLU A 239 -8.32 -7.69 -23.48
N GLU A 240 -8.04 -8.96 -23.84
CA GLU A 240 -9.08 -9.95 -24.16
C GLU A 240 -9.95 -10.29 -22.93
N PHE A 241 -9.31 -10.46 -21.76
CA PHE A 241 -10.06 -10.63 -20.51
C PHE A 241 -10.85 -9.37 -20.14
N HIS A 242 -10.28 -8.18 -20.34
CA HIS A 242 -10.94 -6.92 -20.04
C HIS A 242 -12.27 -6.78 -20.81
N GLU A 243 -12.27 -6.98 -22.13
CA GLU A 243 -13.49 -6.93 -22.95
C GLU A 243 -14.53 -7.97 -22.52
N ASP A 244 -14.05 -9.15 -22.13
CA ASP A 244 -14.91 -10.24 -21.72
C ASP A 244 -15.45 -10.07 -20.29
N PHE A 245 -14.69 -9.41 -19.41
CA PHE A 245 -15.08 -9.09 -18.04
C PHE A 245 -16.29 -8.17 -18.02
N ALA A 246 -16.32 -7.11 -18.84
CA ALA A 246 -17.48 -6.23 -18.99
C ALA A 246 -18.73 -7.01 -19.45
N LYS A 247 -18.59 -7.96 -20.38
CA LYS A 247 -19.68 -8.84 -20.82
C LYS A 247 -20.18 -9.74 -19.69
N ILE A 248 -19.29 -10.27 -18.85
CA ILE A 248 -19.63 -11.10 -17.69
C ILE A 248 -20.40 -10.27 -16.66
N VAL A 249 -19.94 -9.06 -16.36
CA VAL A 249 -20.59 -8.15 -15.41
C VAL A 249 -21.97 -7.75 -15.94
N ASP A 250 -22.10 -7.34 -17.21
CA ASP A 250 -23.42 -7.02 -17.79
C ASP A 250 -24.36 -8.25 -17.78
N ALA A 251 -23.85 -9.45 -18.04
CA ALA A 251 -24.65 -10.66 -18.10
C ALA A 251 -25.18 -11.11 -16.73
N TYR A 252 -24.31 -11.14 -15.71
CA TYR A 252 -24.65 -11.67 -14.38
C TYR A 252 -25.05 -10.58 -13.38
N VAL A 253 -24.54 -9.36 -13.55
CA VAL A 253 -24.78 -8.21 -12.66
C VAL A 253 -25.81 -7.25 -13.24
N GLY A 254 -25.69 -6.87 -14.51
CA GLY A 254 -26.55 -5.87 -15.13
C GLY A 254 -26.34 -4.49 -14.49
N ASN A 255 -27.43 -3.82 -14.14
CA ASN A 255 -27.40 -2.44 -13.59
C ASN A 255 -27.15 -2.35 -12.08
N ASP A 256 -27.07 -3.49 -11.40
CA ASP A 256 -26.76 -3.53 -9.97
C ASP A 256 -25.24 -3.42 -9.76
N ARG A 257 -24.82 -3.20 -8.50
CA ARG A 257 -23.40 -3.12 -8.15
C ARG A 257 -22.85 -4.45 -7.65
N VAL A 258 -21.57 -4.68 -7.94
CA VAL A 258 -20.79 -5.77 -7.33
C VAL A 258 -19.59 -5.21 -6.57
N TYR A 259 -19.42 -5.67 -5.33
CA TYR A 259 -18.36 -5.28 -4.42
C TYR A 259 -17.29 -6.38 -4.36
N VAL A 260 -16.10 -6.09 -4.83
CA VAL A 260 -15.01 -7.03 -4.99
C VAL A 260 -13.97 -6.79 -3.91
N PHE A 261 -13.87 -7.71 -2.96
CA PHE A 261 -12.90 -7.70 -1.88
C PHE A 261 -11.64 -8.45 -2.30
N ILE A 262 -10.49 -7.78 -2.23
CA ILE A 262 -9.18 -8.36 -2.51
C ILE A 262 -8.31 -8.17 -1.26
N ASP A 263 -7.90 -9.27 -0.63
CA ASP A 263 -7.13 -9.28 0.61
C ASP A 263 -5.72 -9.85 0.43
N ASP A 264 -4.82 -9.54 1.37
CA ASP A 264 -3.43 -9.99 1.43
C ASP A 264 -2.59 -9.64 0.18
N LEU A 265 -2.87 -8.49 -0.46
CA LEU A 265 -2.06 -7.97 -1.58
C LEU A 265 -0.59 -7.76 -1.19
N ASP A 266 -0.37 -7.32 0.04
CA ASP A 266 0.95 -7.01 0.61
C ASP A 266 1.78 -8.25 0.99
N ARG A 267 1.20 -9.45 0.92
CA ARG A 267 1.89 -10.73 1.18
C ARG A 267 2.33 -11.45 -0.09
N CYS A 268 1.88 -11.01 -1.26
CA CYS A 268 2.27 -11.61 -2.53
C CYS A 268 3.74 -11.28 -2.87
N GLU A 269 4.38 -12.10 -3.69
CA GLU A 269 5.71 -11.79 -4.22
C GLU A 269 5.70 -10.49 -5.04
N HIS A 270 6.83 -9.77 -5.02
CA HIS A 270 6.92 -8.37 -5.44
C HIS A 270 6.38 -8.02 -6.84
N PRO A 271 6.61 -8.80 -7.94
CA PRO A 271 6.01 -8.44 -9.22
C PRO A 271 4.51 -8.78 -9.31
N LYS A 272 4.05 -9.79 -8.57
CA LYS A 272 2.69 -10.35 -8.69
C LYS A 272 1.62 -9.42 -8.14
N SER A 273 1.88 -8.74 -7.02
CA SER A 273 0.95 -7.74 -6.50
C SER A 273 0.82 -6.55 -7.44
N ALA A 274 1.93 -6.11 -8.05
CA ALA A 274 1.95 -5.03 -9.02
C ALA A 274 1.26 -5.41 -10.36
N ASP A 275 1.34 -6.67 -10.79
CA ASP A 275 0.58 -7.20 -11.94
C ASP A 275 -0.93 -7.21 -11.68
N LEU A 276 -1.35 -7.70 -10.51
CA LEU A 276 -2.76 -7.69 -10.12
C LEU A 276 -3.30 -6.26 -10.05
N MET A 277 -2.55 -5.34 -9.45
CA MET A 277 -2.91 -3.91 -9.38
C MET A 277 -3.09 -3.29 -10.78
N GLN A 278 -2.19 -3.60 -11.73
CA GLN A 278 -2.30 -3.13 -13.11
C GLN A 278 -3.53 -3.72 -13.80
N ALA A 279 -3.80 -5.01 -13.64
CA ALA A 279 -4.97 -5.66 -14.21
C ALA A 279 -6.27 -5.03 -13.69
N ILE A 280 -6.35 -4.75 -12.38
CA ILE A 280 -7.52 -4.10 -11.78
C ILE A 280 -7.70 -2.69 -12.32
N ASN A 281 -6.62 -1.93 -12.51
CA ASN A 281 -6.69 -0.58 -13.09
C ASN A 281 -7.26 -0.58 -14.52
N LEU A 282 -6.93 -1.60 -15.31
CA LEU A 282 -7.54 -1.78 -16.64
C LEU A 282 -9.02 -2.15 -16.52
N MET A 283 -9.39 -3.08 -15.63
CA MET A 283 -10.79 -3.51 -15.41
C MET A 283 -11.73 -2.39 -14.92
N ILE A 284 -11.21 -1.40 -14.21
CA ILE A 284 -12.00 -0.26 -13.70
C ILE A 284 -12.33 0.75 -14.80
N ALA A 285 -11.52 0.86 -15.85
CA ALA A 285 -11.66 1.95 -16.81
C ALA A 285 -13.03 1.97 -17.51
N ASP A 286 -13.64 0.80 -17.73
CA ASP A 286 -14.75 0.66 -18.68
C ASP A 286 -16.05 0.06 -18.11
N ASP A 287 -16.13 -0.33 -16.83
CA ASP A 287 -17.36 -0.91 -16.23
C ASP A 287 -17.91 -0.11 -15.02
N PRO A 288 -19.10 0.52 -15.15
CA PRO A 288 -19.68 1.36 -14.11
C PRO A 288 -20.38 0.59 -12.99
N SER A 289 -20.35 -0.75 -12.97
CA SER A 289 -21.06 -1.57 -11.97
C SER A 289 -20.16 -2.13 -10.86
N VAL A 290 -18.84 -1.95 -10.95
CA VAL A 290 -17.87 -2.62 -10.06
C VAL A 290 -17.26 -1.66 -9.03
N VAL A 291 -17.25 -2.08 -7.77
CA VAL A 291 -16.55 -1.41 -6.67
C VAL A 291 -15.46 -2.34 -6.13
N PHE A 292 -14.20 -1.91 -6.18
CA PHE A 292 -13.08 -2.68 -5.63
C PHE A 292 -12.75 -2.21 -4.20
N ILE A 293 -12.61 -3.16 -3.28
CA ILE A 293 -12.19 -2.97 -1.90
C ILE A 293 -10.90 -3.75 -1.68
N LEU A 294 -9.79 -3.05 -1.45
CA LEU A 294 -8.45 -3.63 -1.44
C LEU A 294 -7.84 -3.55 -0.04
N GLY A 295 -7.61 -4.69 0.60
CA GLY A 295 -6.81 -4.79 1.82
C GLY A 295 -5.33 -4.80 1.48
N MET A 296 -4.58 -3.80 1.94
CA MET A 296 -3.15 -3.73 1.68
C MET A 296 -2.36 -2.97 2.75
N ASP A 297 -1.09 -3.32 2.87
CA ASP A 297 -0.07 -2.42 3.40
C ASP A 297 0.41 -1.51 2.26
N ARG A 298 0.10 -0.21 2.37
CA ARG A 298 0.34 0.77 1.29
C ARG A 298 1.82 0.86 0.92
N GLU A 299 2.71 0.75 1.91
CA GLU A 299 4.16 0.87 1.71
C GLU A 299 4.71 -0.34 0.95
N LYS A 300 4.34 -1.56 1.36
CA LYS A 300 4.78 -2.78 0.70
C LYS A 300 4.31 -2.85 -0.75
N VAL A 301 3.06 -2.45 -1.01
CA VAL A 301 2.54 -2.40 -2.39
C VAL A 301 3.23 -1.31 -3.21
N ALA A 302 3.51 -0.14 -2.63
CA ALA A 302 4.27 0.92 -3.30
C ALA A 302 5.69 0.47 -3.64
N ALA A 303 6.38 -0.23 -2.74
CA ALA A 303 7.70 -0.80 -2.98
C ALA A 303 7.67 -1.85 -4.10
N SER A 304 6.68 -2.75 -4.11
CA SER A 304 6.47 -3.71 -5.20
C SER A 304 6.28 -3.04 -6.56
N LEU A 305 5.53 -1.94 -6.62
CA LEU A 305 5.38 -1.13 -7.84
C LEU A 305 6.70 -0.46 -8.25
N ALA A 306 7.47 0.06 -7.28
CA ALA A 306 8.77 0.65 -7.53
C ALA A 306 9.75 -0.33 -8.19
N VAL A 307 9.82 -1.56 -7.66
CA VAL A 307 10.65 -2.64 -8.21
C VAL A 307 10.21 -3.01 -9.62
N LYS A 308 8.90 -3.14 -9.88
CA LYS A 308 8.38 -3.46 -11.21
C LYS A 308 8.77 -2.42 -12.27
N TYR A 309 8.80 -1.14 -11.90
CA TYR A 309 9.05 -0.04 -12.83
C TYR A 309 10.46 0.57 -12.73
N GLU A 310 11.40 -0.12 -12.08
CA GLU A 310 12.75 0.37 -11.81
C GLU A 310 13.46 0.95 -13.05
N ASN A 311 13.31 0.29 -14.19
CA ASN A 311 13.90 0.72 -15.46
C ASN A 311 13.35 2.07 -15.96
N ILE A 312 12.09 2.38 -15.67
CA ILE A 312 11.44 3.64 -16.09
C ILE A 312 11.76 4.77 -15.10
N LEU A 313 11.92 4.46 -13.81
CA LEU A 313 12.22 5.44 -12.76
C LEU A 313 13.47 6.28 -13.08
N LYS A 314 14.44 5.71 -13.81
CA LYS A 314 15.66 6.40 -14.26
C LYS A 314 15.37 7.60 -15.16
N TYR A 315 14.30 7.53 -15.96
CA TYR A 315 13.94 8.54 -16.96
C TYR A 315 12.85 9.51 -16.50
N LEU A 316 12.14 9.22 -15.39
CA LEU A 316 11.13 10.12 -14.88
C LEU A 316 11.78 11.39 -14.29
N PRO A 317 11.27 12.59 -14.61
CA PRO A 317 11.70 13.80 -13.92
C PRO A 317 11.35 13.70 -12.44
N SER A 318 12.20 14.23 -11.55
CA SER A 318 11.84 14.42 -10.14
C SER A 318 10.66 15.39 -10.10
N GLU A 319 9.46 14.90 -9.77
CA GLU A 319 8.16 15.54 -10.00
C GLU A 319 7.87 16.81 -9.13
N THR A 320 8.89 17.47 -8.60
CA THR A 320 8.71 18.65 -7.75
C THR A 320 9.47 19.85 -8.30
N THR A 321 8.88 20.52 -9.29
CA THR A 321 9.31 21.83 -9.78
C THR A 321 9.06 22.97 -8.79
N GLU A 322 8.37 22.71 -7.67
CA GLU A 322 8.09 23.68 -6.60
C GLU A 322 9.11 23.63 -5.44
N ILE A 323 10.17 22.81 -5.52
CA ILE A 323 11.14 22.60 -4.42
C ILE A 323 12.52 23.14 -4.79
N ASP A 324 13.18 23.81 -3.84
CA ASP A 324 14.58 24.21 -3.92
C ASP A 324 15.49 23.02 -4.31
N PRO A 325 16.29 23.13 -5.38
CA PRO A 325 17.23 22.09 -5.82
C PRO A 325 18.15 21.54 -4.72
N ASN A 326 18.52 22.36 -3.74
CA ASN A 326 19.38 21.97 -2.62
C ASN A 326 18.68 21.08 -1.58
N ILE A 327 17.35 21.05 -1.59
CA ILE A 327 16.52 20.21 -0.72
C ILE A 327 16.16 18.89 -1.42
N LEU A 328 16.02 18.90 -2.74
CA LEU A 328 15.82 17.72 -3.59
C LEU A 328 16.95 16.67 -3.47
N ALA A 329 18.20 17.12 -3.31
CA ALA A 329 19.34 16.25 -3.06
C ALA A 329 19.22 15.42 -1.77
N ARG A 330 18.37 15.82 -0.82
CA ARG A 330 18.15 15.16 0.48
C ARG A 330 17.08 14.06 0.44
N HIS A 331 16.38 13.88 -0.68
CA HIS A 331 15.25 12.95 -0.86
C HIS A 331 15.46 11.90 -1.96
N SER A 332 16.67 11.80 -2.51
CA SER A 332 17.03 10.94 -3.66
C SER A 332 16.96 9.43 -3.40
N ALA A 333 16.89 8.97 -2.15
CA ALA A 333 16.64 7.56 -1.83
C ALA A 333 15.20 7.09 -2.13
N ASN A 334 14.24 8.01 -2.26
CA ASN A 334 12.80 7.68 -2.31
C ASN A 334 12.13 7.88 -3.68
N LYS A 335 12.89 8.02 -4.78
CA LYS A 335 12.31 8.24 -6.11
C LYS A 335 11.37 7.10 -6.53
N GLY A 336 11.74 5.85 -6.24
CA GLY A 336 10.91 4.68 -6.54
C GLY A 336 9.69 4.54 -5.63
N LEU A 337 9.86 4.71 -4.32
CA LEU A 337 8.75 4.65 -3.37
C LEU A 337 7.72 5.77 -3.62
N ALA A 338 8.19 6.98 -3.91
CA ALA A 338 7.34 8.12 -4.27
C ALA A 338 6.54 7.81 -5.55
N TYR A 339 7.17 7.25 -6.57
CA TYR A 339 6.48 6.79 -7.77
C TYR A 339 5.41 5.74 -7.44
N GLY A 340 5.73 4.75 -6.60
CA GLY A 340 4.78 3.73 -6.15
C GLY A 340 3.55 4.34 -5.48
N TYR A 341 3.74 5.31 -4.58
CA TYR A 341 2.62 6.03 -3.96
C TYR A 341 1.79 6.83 -4.97
N THR A 342 2.44 7.59 -5.86
CA THR A 342 1.74 8.35 -6.91
C THR A 342 0.97 7.42 -7.87
N PHE A 343 1.50 6.22 -8.13
CA PHE A 343 0.80 5.21 -8.90
C PHE A 343 -0.47 4.75 -8.18
N ILE A 344 -0.38 4.43 -6.89
CA ILE A 344 -1.53 4.05 -6.06
C ILE A 344 -2.56 5.18 -6.01
N GLU A 345 -2.16 6.44 -5.86
CA GLU A 345 -3.07 7.61 -5.83
C GLU A 345 -3.85 7.83 -7.12
N LYS A 346 -3.26 7.49 -8.27
CA LYS A 346 -3.97 7.56 -9.56
C LYS A 346 -5.12 6.55 -9.62
N PHE A 347 -5.04 5.48 -8.84
CA PHE A 347 -5.91 4.32 -8.91
C PHE A 347 -6.91 4.22 -7.74
N VAL A 348 -6.44 4.42 -6.51
CA VAL A 348 -7.26 4.41 -5.29
C VAL A 348 -8.00 5.73 -5.17
N GLN A 349 -9.33 5.68 -5.25
CA GLN A 349 -10.18 6.86 -5.19
C GLN A 349 -10.59 7.21 -3.75
N LEU A 350 -10.67 6.21 -2.87
CA LEU A 350 -11.00 6.35 -1.46
C LEU A 350 -9.97 5.61 -0.62
N PRO A 351 -8.92 6.27 -0.12
CA PRO A 351 -8.01 5.62 0.81
C PRO A 351 -8.58 5.70 2.24
N PHE A 352 -8.61 4.56 2.93
CA PHE A 352 -9.06 4.44 4.32
C PHE A 352 -8.02 3.69 5.15
N LEU A 353 -7.48 4.34 6.18
CA LEU A 353 -6.59 3.70 7.15
C LEU A 353 -7.42 3.06 8.25
N VAL A 354 -7.15 1.79 8.57
CA VAL A 354 -7.78 1.11 9.71
C VAL A 354 -7.34 1.79 11.00
N PRO A 355 -8.28 2.30 11.82
CA PRO A 355 -7.94 3.02 13.04
C PRO A 355 -7.34 2.08 14.09
N GLN A 356 -6.45 2.62 14.91
CA GLN A 356 -5.95 1.90 16.08
C GLN A 356 -7.06 1.82 17.15
N PRO A 357 -7.25 0.66 17.80
CA PRO A 357 -8.28 0.50 18.83
C PRO A 357 -8.01 1.42 20.02
N SER A 358 -9.06 1.99 20.61
CA SER A 358 -8.92 2.77 21.83
C SER A 358 -8.56 1.86 23.02
N ARG A 359 -8.09 2.44 24.12
CA ARG A 359 -7.80 1.66 25.34
C ARG A 359 -9.03 0.91 25.83
N SER A 360 -10.21 1.51 25.78
CA SER A 360 -11.46 0.86 26.17
C SER A 360 -11.84 -0.28 25.23
N ASP A 361 -11.63 -0.12 23.93
CA ASP A 361 -11.89 -1.20 22.95
C ASP A 361 -10.93 -2.36 23.17
N PHE A 362 -9.66 -2.06 23.45
CA PHE A 362 -8.66 -3.07 23.77
C PHE A 362 -8.97 -3.82 25.07
N GLU A 363 -9.42 -3.12 26.11
CA GLU A 363 -9.89 -3.74 27.36
C GLU A 363 -11.11 -4.65 27.11
N HIS A 364 -12.06 -4.21 26.28
CA HIS A 364 -13.20 -5.03 25.88
C HIS A 364 -12.77 -6.28 25.07
N PHE A 365 -11.82 -6.12 24.15
CA PHE A 365 -11.20 -7.24 23.42
C PHE A 365 -10.57 -8.25 24.37
N LEU A 366 -9.79 -7.79 25.36
CA LEU A 366 -9.16 -8.66 26.37
C LEU A 366 -10.21 -9.40 27.20
N ILE A 367 -11.28 -8.73 27.62
CA ILE A 367 -12.40 -9.37 28.33
C ILE A 367 -13.05 -10.44 27.45
N GLN A 368 -13.26 -10.16 26.16
CA GLN A 368 -13.85 -11.11 25.23
C GLN A 368 -12.93 -12.33 25.02
N LEU A 369 -11.62 -12.14 24.90
CA LEU A 369 -10.66 -13.24 24.85
C LEU A 369 -10.69 -14.07 26.14
N ALA A 370 -10.76 -13.41 27.29
CA ALA A 370 -10.82 -14.04 28.61
C ALA A 370 -12.16 -14.74 28.91
N THR A 371 -13.24 -14.39 28.22
CA THR A 371 -14.59 -14.95 28.45
C THR A 371 -15.05 -15.90 27.36
N SER A 372 -14.43 -15.88 26.19
CA SER A 372 -14.78 -16.77 25.08
C SER A 372 -14.73 -18.24 25.49
N THR A 373 -15.86 -18.92 25.36
CA THR A 373 -15.96 -20.38 25.43
C THR A 373 -15.68 -20.93 24.03
N PRO A 374 -14.85 -21.99 23.90
CA PRO A 374 -14.63 -22.60 22.59
C PRO A 374 -15.98 -23.04 22.00
N PRO A 375 -16.22 -22.84 20.70
CA PRO A 375 -17.42 -23.35 20.06
C PRO A 375 -17.48 -24.86 20.31
N ASN A 376 -18.63 -25.35 20.77
CA ASN A 376 -18.88 -26.77 21.00
C ASN A 376 -18.44 -27.55 19.74
N LEU A 377 -17.29 -28.21 19.81
CA LEU A 377 -16.82 -29.12 18.78
C LEU A 377 -17.82 -30.27 18.74
N GLN A 378 -18.77 -30.22 17.81
CA GLN A 378 -19.53 -31.41 17.46
C GLN A 378 -18.50 -32.46 16.99
N PRO A 379 -18.51 -33.68 17.54
CA PRO A 379 -17.54 -34.69 17.16
C PRO A 379 -17.58 -34.89 15.65
N ALA A 380 -16.40 -34.96 15.04
CA ALA A 380 -16.24 -35.13 13.60
C ALA A 380 -17.10 -36.30 13.12
N LYS A 381 -18.07 -36.02 12.24
CA LYS A 381 -18.80 -37.08 11.55
C LYS A 381 -17.79 -37.82 10.66
N PRO A 382 -17.70 -39.16 10.75
CA PRO A 382 -16.80 -39.90 9.88
C PRO A 382 -17.21 -39.67 8.42
N HIS A 383 -16.22 -39.39 7.58
CA HIS A 383 -16.38 -39.26 6.14
C HIS A 383 -16.96 -40.57 5.58
N PHE A 384 -18.21 -40.53 5.10
CA PHE A 384 -18.78 -41.61 4.31
C PHE A 384 -18.77 -41.23 2.83
N THR A 385 -18.17 -42.12 2.05
CA THR A 385 -17.94 -42.04 0.61
C THR A 385 -19.23 -41.93 -0.18
N PHE A 386 -19.19 -41.06 -1.18
CA PHE A 386 -20.13 -40.88 -2.28
C PHE A 386 -20.44 -42.23 -2.98
N PHE A 387 -21.54 -42.91 -2.64
CA PHE A 387 -22.38 -43.79 -3.49
C PHE A 387 -23.39 -44.60 -2.63
N GLN A 388 -24.59 -44.06 -2.40
CA GLN A 388 -25.85 -44.72 -2.02
C GLN A 388 -26.83 -43.58 -1.65
N SER A 389 -28.03 -43.40 -2.18
CA SER A 389 -28.83 -44.17 -3.10
C SER A 389 -29.80 -43.21 -3.83
N PHE A 390 -29.85 -43.36 -5.15
CA PHE A 390 -30.89 -42.88 -6.06
C PHE A 390 -32.20 -43.72 -5.91
N TRP A 391 -32.37 -44.44 -4.79
CA TRP A 391 -33.47 -45.37 -4.54
C TRP A 391 -33.90 -45.31 -3.06
N GLY A 392 -34.74 -44.31 -2.75
CA GLY A 392 -35.31 -44.13 -1.41
C GLY A 392 -36.62 -43.33 -1.40
N LYS A 393 -37.25 -43.12 -2.55
CA LYS A 393 -38.64 -42.65 -2.63
C LYS A 393 -39.54 -43.85 -2.89
N PHE A 394 -39.96 -44.56 -1.84
CA PHE A 394 -41.21 -45.33 -1.86
C PHE A 394 -41.66 -45.70 -0.44
N LYS A 395 -42.96 -45.47 -0.18
CA LYS A 395 -43.80 -45.86 0.99
C LYS A 395 -43.64 -45.03 2.27
N LEU A 396 -44.67 -44.79 3.07
CA LEU A 396 -46.14 -44.75 2.98
C LEU A 396 -46.62 -44.24 4.37
N ALA A 397 -47.67 -43.42 4.38
CA ALA A 397 -48.63 -43.06 5.44
C ALA A 397 -48.53 -43.57 6.92
N LEU A 398 -48.72 -42.60 7.86
CA LEU A 398 -49.62 -42.60 9.06
C LEU A 398 -49.17 -43.29 10.41
N PRO A 399 -49.80 -42.97 11.58
CA PRO A 399 -49.20 -42.26 12.75
C PRO A 399 -49.27 -43.05 14.09
N LEU A 400 -48.79 -42.50 15.23
CA LEU A 400 -49.17 -42.82 16.64
C LEU A 400 -48.36 -41.88 17.58
N ARG A 401 -48.90 -40.95 18.37
CA ARG A 401 -49.79 -40.97 19.56
C ARG A 401 -49.14 -41.44 20.88
N ASN A 402 -48.92 -40.46 21.76
CA ASN A 402 -49.09 -40.38 23.23
C ASN A 402 -48.33 -41.25 24.25
N ASN A 403 -47.86 -40.50 25.26
CA ASN A 403 -47.90 -40.75 26.71
C ASN A 403 -47.08 -41.90 27.32
N LEU A 404 -46.17 -41.54 28.23
CA LEU A 404 -46.39 -41.81 29.65
C LEU A 404 -45.48 -40.95 30.55
N GLN A 405 -46.08 -40.61 31.67
CA GLN A 405 -45.83 -39.55 32.63
C GLN A 405 -45.19 -40.14 33.90
N LYS A 406 -44.77 -39.24 34.82
CA LYS A 406 -44.57 -39.44 36.28
C LYS A 406 -43.19 -39.97 36.71
N HIS A 407 -42.54 -39.49 37.78
CA HIS A 407 -43.02 -38.89 39.04
C HIS A 407 -41.83 -38.27 39.85
N LEU A 408 -42.15 -37.30 40.75
CA LEU A 408 -41.47 -36.96 42.03
C LEU A 408 -40.07 -36.29 41.96
N THR A 409 -39.60 -35.34 42.79
CA THR A 409 -40.07 -34.39 43.82
C THR A 409 -38.86 -33.47 44.09
N SER A 410 -39.08 -32.19 44.42
CA SER A 410 -38.11 -31.23 45.02
C SER A 410 -37.72 -31.67 46.46
N PRO A 411 -36.80 -31.03 47.26
CA PRO A 411 -36.38 -29.61 47.26
C PRO A 411 -34.94 -29.25 47.80
N THR A 412 -34.72 -27.93 48.01
CA THR A 412 -33.73 -27.20 48.86
C THR A 412 -32.28 -27.04 48.38
N SER A 413 -31.55 -25.92 48.59
CA SER A 413 -31.81 -24.57 49.12
C SER A 413 -30.58 -23.64 48.89
N ASN A 414 -30.84 -22.33 48.86
CA ASN A 414 -30.03 -21.16 49.26
C ASN A 414 -28.63 -20.89 48.67
N GLN A 415 -28.49 -19.78 47.91
CA GLN A 415 -27.98 -18.50 48.42
C GLN A 415 -27.95 -17.45 47.29
N THR A 416 -28.95 -16.56 47.28
CA THR A 416 -28.92 -15.26 46.60
C THR A 416 -29.49 -14.24 47.57
N SER A 417 -28.62 -13.52 48.24
CA SER A 417 -28.96 -12.29 48.96
C SER A 417 -27.67 -11.52 49.19
N ASP A 418 -27.29 -10.72 48.19
CA ASP A 418 -26.59 -9.44 48.33
C ASP A 418 -26.50 -8.84 46.91
N LEU A 419 -26.75 -7.52 46.77
CA LEU A 419 -26.83 -6.71 45.53
C LEU A 419 -28.23 -6.29 45.03
N LYS A 420 -29.29 -6.37 45.85
CA LYS A 420 -30.52 -5.58 45.63
C LYS A 420 -30.87 -4.78 46.87
N ASN A 421 -30.20 -3.65 47.06
CA ASN A 421 -30.69 -2.50 47.83
C ASN A 421 -29.70 -1.34 47.65
N LEU A 422 -30.04 -0.41 46.77
CA LEU A 422 -29.63 1.00 46.81
C LEU A 422 -30.59 1.76 45.88
N SER A 423 -31.74 2.11 46.45
CA SER A 423 -32.76 2.96 45.85
C SER A 423 -32.29 4.42 45.83
N LEU A 424 -32.48 5.03 44.66
CA LEU A 424 -32.37 6.45 44.36
C LEU A 424 -33.60 7.18 44.90
N ASP A 425 -33.41 8.15 45.81
CA ASP A 425 -34.35 9.25 46.04
C ASP A 425 -33.54 10.45 46.58
N ASN A 426 -33.07 11.31 45.66
CA ASN A 426 -32.45 12.58 46.02
C ASN A 426 -33.00 13.69 45.10
N PRO A 427 -33.70 14.72 45.62
CA PRO A 427 -34.37 15.75 44.81
C PRO A 427 -33.44 16.62 43.95
N SER A 428 -32.13 16.61 44.22
CA SER A 428 -31.10 17.27 43.39
C SER A 428 -30.84 16.54 42.06
N ILE A 429 -31.17 15.25 41.99
CA ILE A 429 -30.97 14.43 40.78
C ILE A 429 -32.06 14.72 39.74
N GLN A 430 -33.26 15.15 40.13
CA GLN A 430 -34.31 15.52 39.17
C GLN A 430 -34.01 16.84 38.45
N SER A 431 -33.40 17.84 39.11
CA SER A 431 -32.96 19.07 38.42
C SER A 431 -31.77 18.82 37.48
N GLU A 432 -30.81 17.98 37.88
CA GLU A 432 -29.68 17.56 37.03
C GLU A 432 -30.10 16.64 35.88
N GLN A 433 -31.07 15.74 36.10
CA GLN A 433 -31.64 14.91 35.04
C GLN A 433 -32.44 15.75 34.05
N THR A 434 -33.14 16.79 34.50
CA THR A 434 -33.90 17.69 33.60
C THR A 434 -32.96 18.59 32.77
N GLU A 435 -31.81 19.01 33.32
CA GLU A 435 -30.77 19.72 32.56
C GLU A 435 -29.99 18.80 31.62
N LYS A 436 -29.65 17.57 32.04
CA LYS A 436 -29.06 16.53 31.17
C LYS A 436 -30.02 16.10 30.07
N GLU A 437 -31.32 16.05 30.32
CA GLU A 437 -32.35 15.78 29.30
C GLU A 437 -32.54 16.97 28.35
N LYS A 438 -32.45 18.22 28.83
CA LYS A 438 -32.41 19.41 27.97
C LYS A 438 -31.13 19.48 27.13
N ALA A 439 -29.97 19.10 27.68
CA ALA A 439 -28.71 19.02 26.96
C ALA A 439 -28.72 17.87 25.94
N ARG A 440 -29.26 16.70 26.30
CA ARG A 440 -29.50 15.59 25.35
C ARG A 440 -30.51 15.99 24.28
N ALA A 441 -31.58 16.70 24.62
CA ALA A 441 -32.55 17.20 23.65
C ALA A 441 -31.94 18.29 22.76
N ALA A 442 -31.04 19.14 23.26
CA ALA A 442 -30.29 20.12 22.47
C ALA A 442 -29.27 19.44 21.55
N VAL A 443 -28.63 18.36 21.99
CA VAL A 443 -27.76 17.49 21.18
C VAL A 443 -28.58 16.75 20.11
N ILE A 444 -29.76 16.22 20.44
CA ILE A 444 -30.72 15.62 19.48
C ILE A 444 -31.26 16.65 18.48
N LYS A 445 -31.50 17.89 18.92
CA LYS A 445 -31.87 19.02 18.05
C LYS A 445 -30.70 19.49 17.16
N ARG A 446 -29.44 19.28 17.60
CA ARG A 446 -28.21 19.46 16.79
C ARG A 446 -27.98 18.28 15.83
N LEU A 447 -28.35 17.06 16.22
CA LEU A 447 -28.37 15.85 15.38
C LEU A 447 -29.33 16.01 14.18
N GLU A 448 -30.38 16.83 14.29
CA GLU A 448 -31.25 17.20 13.17
C GLU A 448 -30.65 18.29 12.25
N ALA A 449 -29.64 19.05 12.69
CA ALA A 449 -29.06 20.16 11.93
C ALA A 449 -27.93 19.73 10.97
N ILE A 450 -27.24 18.63 11.26
CA ILE A 450 -26.34 17.93 10.31
C ILE A 450 -27.11 16.74 9.74
N GLN A 451 -28.23 17.00 9.07
CA GLN A 451 -28.79 15.99 8.19
C GLN A 451 -27.81 15.80 7.03
N VAL A 452 -27.07 14.70 7.05
CA VAL A 452 -26.66 14.05 5.80
C VAL A 452 -27.96 13.75 5.08
N ASN A 453 -28.37 14.69 4.23
CA ASN A 453 -29.74 14.84 3.81
C ASN A 453 -30.11 13.65 2.93
N LYS A 454 -30.79 12.64 3.49
CA LYS A 454 -31.24 11.45 2.75
C LYS A 454 -32.37 11.77 1.74
N SER A 455 -32.82 13.04 1.66
CA SER A 455 -33.96 13.48 0.86
C SER A 455 -33.67 14.58 -0.19
N ASP A 456 -32.70 15.49 0.02
CA ASP A 456 -32.24 16.45 -1.02
C ASP A 456 -30.85 16.05 -1.52
N ASN A 457 -30.83 15.54 -2.75
CA ASN A 457 -29.73 14.88 -3.46
C ASN A 457 -28.57 15.83 -3.86
N ARG A 458 -28.35 16.93 -3.12
CA ARG A 458 -27.41 18.02 -3.46
C ARG A 458 -26.57 18.45 -2.26
N ASP A 459 -25.29 18.67 -2.52
CA ASP A 459 -24.35 19.25 -1.54
C ASP A 459 -24.83 20.64 -1.08
N SER A 460 -24.69 20.90 0.22
CA SER A 460 -24.98 22.20 0.81
C SER A 460 -24.03 23.30 0.30
N GLN A 461 -24.44 24.56 0.46
CA GLN A 461 -23.58 25.70 0.10
C GLN A 461 -22.26 25.69 0.89
N THR A 462 -22.25 25.17 2.12
CA THR A 462 -21.03 25.00 2.93
C THR A 462 -20.04 24.05 2.25
N VAL A 463 -20.49 22.90 1.74
CA VAL A 463 -19.62 21.95 1.03
C VAL A 463 -19.04 22.59 -0.24
N ARG A 464 -19.84 23.36 -0.99
CA ARG A 464 -19.35 24.13 -2.15
C ARG A 464 -18.28 25.14 -1.76
N ASN A 465 -18.48 25.86 -0.65
CA ASN A 465 -17.51 26.82 -0.14
C ASN A 465 -16.20 26.15 0.28
N VAL A 466 -16.28 24.96 0.90
CA VAL A 466 -15.09 24.15 1.24
C VAL A 466 -14.33 23.74 -0.02
N ILE A 467 -15.02 23.30 -1.06
CA ILE A 467 -14.39 22.95 -2.35
C ILE A 467 -13.70 24.16 -2.95
N MET A 468 -14.34 25.32 -2.96
CA MET A 468 -13.76 26.57 -3.48
C MET A 468 -12.55 27.03 -2.66
N MET A 469 -12.58 26.84 -1.34
CA MET A 469 -11.45 27.14 -0.44
C MET A 469 -10.20 26.30 -0.80
N VAL A 470 -10.36 25.01 -1.06
CA VAL A 470 -9.22 24.11 -1.31
C VAL A 470 -8.78 24.05 -2.77
N ALA A 471 -9.62 24.51 -3.71
CA ALA A 471 -9.35 24.44 -5.14
C ALA A 471 -7.98 25.02 -5.57
N PRO A 472 -7.52 26.19 -5.05
CA PRO A 472 -6.19 26.71 -5.35
C PRO A 472 -5.05 25.77 -4.94
N ALA A 473 -5.16 25.15 -3.75
CA ALA A 473 -4.17 24.20 -3.25
C ALA A 473 -4.09 22.91 -4.08
N LEU A 474 -5.21 22.54 -4.71
CA LEU A 474 -5.34 21.41 -5.62
C LEU A 474 -5.15 21.79 -7.10
N ASP A 475 -4.58 22.97 -7.37
CA ASP A 475 -4.23 23.48 -8.71
C ASP A 475 -5.42 23.66 -9.65
N TYR A 476 -6.63 23.78 -9.11
CA TYR A 476 -7.89 23.71 -9.88
C TYR A 476 -7.99 22.44 -10.76
N ASN A 477 -7.23 21.39 -10.43
CA ASN A 477 -7.16 20.18 -11.22
C ASN A 477 -8.46 19.38 -11.06
N PRO A 478 -9.25 19.15 -12.14
CA PRO A 478 -10.56 18.52 -12.01
C PRO A 478 -10.52 17.12 -11.39
N ARG A 479 -9.45 16.35 -11.66
CA ARG A 479 -9.28 15.00 -11.09
C ARG A 479 -8.97 15.07 -9.60
N ARG A 480 -8.05 15.97 -9.18
CA ARG A 480 -7.73 16.17 -7.76
C ARG A 480 -8.93 16.70 -6.97
N ILE A 481 -9.73 17.57 -7.58
CA ILE A 481 -10.97 18.09 -6.96
C ILE A 481 -12.01 16.96 -6.80
N LYS A 482 -12.24 16.13 -7.84
CA LYS A 482 -13.15 14.97 -7.72
C LYS A 482 -12.69 14.00 -6.63
N HIS A 483 -11.38 13.71 -6.59
CA HIS A 483 -10.79 12.88 -5.55
C HIS A 483 -11.00 13.48 -4.15
N PHE A 484 -10.71 14.77 -3.99
CA PHE A 484 -10.97 15.50 -2.75
C PHE A 484 -12.44 15.42 -2.32
N ILE A 485 -13.38 15.66 -3.23
CA ILE A 485 -14.82 15.61 -2.93
C ILE A 485 -15.22 14.24 -2.39
N ASN A 486 -14.76 13.16 -3.05
CA ASN A 486 -15.07 11.79 -2.65
C ASN A 486 -14.50 11.47 -1.25
N VAL A 487 -13.23 11.80 -1.02
CA VAL A 487 -12.57 11.57 0.28
C VAL A 487 -13.17 12.44 1.37
N PHE A 488 -13.46 13.70 1.09
CA PHE A 488 -14.06 14.63 2.04
C PHE A 488 -15.47 14.17 2.45
N ARG A 489 -16.32 13.77 1.49
CA ARG A 489 -17.65 13.23 1.80
C ARG A 489 -17.55 11.97 2.65
N LEU A 490 -16.67 11.03 2.30
CA LEU A 490 -16.47 9.84 3.12
C LEU A 490 -16.02 10.19 4.54
N LYS A 491 -15.07 11.12 4.69
CA LYS A 491 -14.60 11.60 5.99
C LYS A 491 -15.73 12.27 6.78
N VAL A 492 -16.65 13.00 6.14
CA VAL A 492 -17.84 13.55 6.80
C VAL A 492 -18.75 12.42 7.34
N TYR A 493 -19.00 11.37 6.57
CA TYR A 493 -19.76 10.21 7.06
C TYR A 493 -19.08 9.55 8.25
N ILE A 494 -17.77 9.31 8.17
CA ILE A 494 -17.00 8.72 9.27
C ILE A 494 -17.05 9.63 10.50
N SER A 495 -16.77 10.93 10.34
CA SER A 495 -16.81 11.91 11.43
C SER A 495 -18.18 12.03 12.08
N ASN A 496 -19.27 11.79 11.34
CA ASN A 496 -20.61 11.72 11.91
C ASN A 496 -20.78 10.47 12.79
N GLU A 497 -20.47 9.29 12.26
CA GLU A 497 -20.64 8.02 12.98
C GLU A 497 -19.70 7.88 14.18
N THR A 498 -18.48 8.42 14.11
CA THR A 498 -17.51 8.40 15.21
C THR A 498 -17.69 9.56 16.20
N GLY A 499 -18.60 10.48 15.88
CA GLY A 499 -18.96 11.61 16.73
C GLY A 499 -17.95 12.77 16.80
N LEU A 500 -17.13 12.95 15.77
CA LEU A 500 -16.13 14.02 15.67
C LEU A 500 -16.74 15.42 15.49
N PHE A 501 -18.00 15.50 15.05
CA PHE A 501 -18.75 16.76 14.98
C PHE A 501 -19.41 17.15 16.30
N PHE A 502 -19.26 16.36 17.36
CA PHE A 502 -19.88 16.63 18.66
C PHE A 502 -18.85 17.07 19.70
N GLU A 503 -19.19 18.10 20.47
CA GLU A 503 -18.41 18.51 21.64
C GLU A 503 -18.49 17.43 22.71
N LYS A 504 -17.33 16.99 23.20
CA LYS A 504 -17.28 16.08 24.35
C LYS A 504 -17.12 16.92 25.61
N ARG A 505 -17.96 16.68 26.61
CA ARG A 505 -17.93 17.37 27.90
C ARG A 505 -17.82 16.37 29.05
N ASP A 506 -17.18 16.77 30.14
CA ASP A 506 -17.09 15.94 31.34
C ASP A 506 -18.40 16.00 32.15
N GLU A 507 -18.43 15.27 33.28
CA GLU A 507 -19.60 15.26 34.17
C GLU A 507 -19.89 16.62 34.82
N ASN A 508 -18.94 17.55 34.78
CA ASN A 508 -19.02 18.92 35.31
C ASN A 508 -19.23 19.98 34.22
N ASP A 509 -19.63 19.57 33.00
CA ASP A 509 -19.83 20.43 31.82
C ASP A 509 -18.58 21.16 31.29
N ASN A 510 -17.38 20.75 31.71
CA ASN A 510 -16.13 21.27 31.12
C ASN A 510 -15.95 20.69 29.71
N LEU A 511 -15.56 21.54 28.76
CA LEU A 511 -15.26 21.12 27.39
C LEU A 511 -13.99 20.26 27.38
N LEU A 512 -14.13 18.97 27.09
CA LEU A 512 -13.03 18.03 26.93
C LEU A 512 -12.45 18.05 25.52
N ASP A 513 -13.32 18.11 24.51
CA ASP A 513 -12.91 18.19 23.10
C ASP A 513 -13.86 19.11 22.31
N PRO A 514 -13.33 20.10 21.57
CA PRO A 514 -14.13 20.94 20.68
C PRO A 514 -14.65 20.14 19.47
N SER A 515 -15.80 20.56 18.92
CA SER A 515 -16.34 19.98 17.69
C SER A 515 -15.54 20.40 16.46
N LEU A 516 -15.32 19.46 15.53
CA LEU A 516 -14.69 19.76 14.26
C LEU A 516 -15.68 20.48 13.32
N THR A 517 -15.23 21.45 12.54
CA THR A 517 -16.05 22.06 11.48
C THR A 517 -15.84 21.37 10.13
N PHE A 518 -16.78 21.55 9.19
CA PHE A 518 -16.60 21.08 7.82
C PHE A 518 -15.43 21.76 7.13
N GLU A 519 -15.19 23.03 7.41
CA GLU A 519 -14.08 23.80 6.89
C GLU A 519 -12.72 23.28 7.40
N GLN A 520 -12.61 22.97 8.71
CA GLN A 520 -11.41 22.35 9.29
C GLN A 520 -11.14 20.97 8.68
N LEU A 521 -12.17 20.12 8.63
CA LEU A 521 -12.07 18.80 8.01
C LEU A 521 -11.68 18.91 6.52
N GLY A 522 -12.21 19.92 5.82
CA GLY A 522 -11.90 20.21 4.43
C GLY A 522 -10.45 20.63 4.21
N LYS A 523 -9.93 21.59 4.98
CA LYS A 523 -8.51 21.99 4.93
C LYS A 523 -7.61 20.78 5.18
N PHE A 524 -7.88 20.05 6.26
CA PHE A 524 -7.08 18.90 6.63
C PHE A 524 -7.14 17.78 5.57
N THR A 525 -8.31 17.55 4.96
CA THR A 525 -8.45 16.58 3.86
C THR A 525 -7.60 16.99 2.66
N ALA A 526 -7.61 18.26 2.26
CA ALA A 526 -6.77 18.75 1.15
C ALA A 526 -5.28 18.62 1.48
N ILE A 527 -4.88 18.93 2.72
CA ILE A 527 -3.52 18.73 3.21
C ILE A 527 -3.12 17.26 3.12
N SER A 528 -3.96 16.34 3.61
CA SER A 528 -3.69 14.89 3.60
C SER A 528 -3.51 14.32 2.19
N LEU A 529 -4.16 14.91 1.18
CA LEU A 529 -4.07 14.48 -0.21
C LEU A 529 -2.91 15.12 -0.98
N LYS A 530 -2.63 16.41 -0.75
CA LYS A 530 -1.63 17.17 -1.53
C LYS A 530 -0.24 17.13 -0.92
N TRP A 531 -0.16 17.12 0.41
CA TRP A 531 1.10 17.06 1.17
C TRP A 531 1.08 15.91 2.18
N PRO A 532 0.94 14.65 1.73
CA PRO A 532 0.84 13.48 2.61
C PRO A 532 2.03 13.35 3.57
N LEU A 533 3.24 13.77 3.17
CA LEU A 533 4.43 13.75 4.02
C LEU A 533 4.32 14.67 5.26
N LEU A 534 3.45 15.67 5.24
CA LEU A 534 3.18 16.51 6.42
C LEU A 534 2.46 15.70 7.52
N LEU A 535 1.72 14.65 7.16
CA LEU A 535 1.10 13.75 8.13
C LEU A 535 2.14 13.02 8.99
N SER A 536 3.29 12.67 8.41
CA SER A 536 4.41 12.08 9.17
C SER A 536 5.01 13.07 10.17
N ASP A 537 5.12 14.34 9.79
CA ASP A 537 5.61 15.38 10.69
C ASP A 537 4.56 15.70 11.80
N LEU A 538 3.26 15.57 11.49
CA LEU A 538 2.15 15.69 12.44
C LEU A 538 2.13 14.60 13.52
N GLU A 539 2.48 13.37 13.16
CA GLU A 539 2.60 12.26 14.13
C GLU A 539 3.68 12.56 15.18
N ASN A 540 4.73 13.30 14.81
CA ASN A 540 5.85 13.65 15.68
C ASN A 540 5.64 14.98 16.44
N ASP A 541 5.07 16.00 15.79
CA ASP A 541 4.75 17.29 16.37
C ASP A 541 3.28 17.65 16.12
N LYS A 542 2.45 17.38 17.13
CA LYS A 542 1.00 17.67 17.09
C LYS A 542 0.68 19.17 16.98
N LYS A 543 1.63 20.07 17.25
CA LYS A 543 1.45 21.53 17.15
C LYS A 543 1.89 22.10 15.81
N ILE A 544 2.35 21.27 14.86
CA ILE A 544 2.88 21.75 13.59
C ILE A 544 1.85 22.53 12.75
N LEU A 545 0.56 22.18 12.79
CA LEU A 545 -0.49 22.96 12.10
C LEU A 545 -0.63 24.35 12.68
N ALA A 546 -0.61 24.48 14.01
CA ALA A 546 -0.67 25.77 14.70
C ALA A 546 0.55 26.64 14.34
N LYS A 547 1.75 26.05 14.38
CA LYS A 547 3.00 26.74 14.00
C LYS A 547 2.99 27.17 12.52
N LEU A 548 2.45 26.34 11.63
CA LEU A 548 2.34 26.65 10.20
C LEU A 548 1.30 27.73 9.92
N GLU A 549 0.22 27.76 10.68
CA GLU A 549 -0.79 28.81 10.62
C GLU A 549 -0.20 30.14 11.08
N GLU A 550 0.53 30.15 12.20
CA GLU A 550 1.24 31.33 12.70
C GLU A 550 2.27 31.83 11.67
N PHE A 551 3.09 30.93 11.12
CA PHE A 551 4.05 31.24 10.06
C PHE A 551 3.40 31.79 8.80
N ALA A 552 2.19 31.32 8.45
CA ALA A 552 1.48 31.80 7.28
C ALA A 552 0.94 33.24 7.47
N LEU A 553 0.76 33.67 8.72
CA LEU A 553 0.19 34.97 9.09
C LEU A 553 1.25 36.04 9.42
N ASP A 554 2.45 35.65 9.88
CA ASP A 554 3.53 36.56 10.28
C ASP A 554 4.80 36.32 9.44
N GLU A 555 5.02 37.14 8.41
CA GLU A 555 6.17 37.02 7.51
C GLU A 555 7.49 37.51 8.13
N GLU A 556 7.44 38.36 9.16
CA GLU A 556 8.61 39.05 9.70
C GLU A 556 9.47 38.14 10.62
N LYS A 557 8.90 37.06 11.17
CA LYS A 557 9.59 36.11 12.07
C LYS A 557 10.23 34.89 11.39
N THR A 558 10.42 34.93 10.07
CA THR A 558 10.85 33.78 9.25
C THR A 558 12.15 33.09 9.69
N GLN A 559 13.02 33.78 10.45
CA GLN A 559 14.30 33.23 10.93
C GLN A 559 14.23 32.47 12.26
N GLU A 560 13.16 32.63 13.06
CA GLU A 560 13.04 32.03 14.39
C GLU A 560 12.48 30.60 14.37
N TYR A 561 11.87 30.18 13.25
CA TYR A 561 11.21 28.89 13.15
C TYR A 561 12.14 27.74 12.76
N GLU A 562 11.79 26.54 13.25
CA GLU A 562 12.48 25.29 12.94
C GLU A 562 12.53 25.00 11.42
N GLU A 563 13.57 24.28 10.97
CA GLU A 563 13.80 23.93 9.55
C GLU A 563 12.57 23.25 8.90
N SER A 564 11.82 22.43 9.63
CA SER A 564 10.60 21.75 9.16
C SER A 564 9.46 22.74 8.87
N ILE A 565 9.23 23.71 9.76
CA ILE A 565 8.22 24.76 9.57
C ILE A 565 8.58 25.64 8.39
N ARG A 566 9.87 26.00 8.26
CA ARG A 566 10.35 26.77 7.10
C ARG A 566 10.18 26.01 5.79
N TYR A 567 10.43 24.70 5.78
CA TYR A 567 10.21 23.84 4.61
C TYR A 567 8.73 23.80 4.20
N TRP A 568 7.82 23.56 5.14
CA TRP A 568 6.39 23.53 4.81
C TRP A 568 5.87 24.93 4.47
N GLY A 569 6.34 25.94 5.18
CA GLY A 569 6.01 27.35 4.96
C GLY A 569 6.50 27.92 3.64
N SER A 570 7.52 27.32 2.99
CA SER A 570 7.95 27.71 1.65
C SER A 570 6.98 27.27 0.54
N HIS A 571 6.06 26.34 0.83
CA HIS A 571 5.06 25.91 -0.14
C HIS A 571 3.96 26.96 -0.22
N THR A 572 4.04 27.83 -1.22
CA THR A 572 3.14 28.99 -1.41
C THR A 572 1.65 28.63 -1.33
N LYS A 573 1.25 27.50 -1.94
CA LYS A 573 -0.14 26.99 -1.92
C LYS A 573 -0.57 26.47 -0.56
N LEU A 574 0.33 25.81 0.19
CA LEU A 574 0.06 25.38 1.56
C LEU A 574 -0.09 26.60 2.47
N LYS A 575 0.84 27.56 2.36
CA LYS A 575 0.80 28.83 3.10
C LYS A 575 -0.52 29.58 2.85
N ALA A 576 -0.95 29.70 1.60
CA ALA A 576 -2.23 30.31 1.24
C ALA A 576 -3.44 29.58 1.83
N LEU A 577 -3.42 28.24 1.84
CA LEU A 577 -4.49 27.43 2.44
C LEU A 577 -4.54 27.59 3.97
N MET A 578 -3.38 27.65 4.63
CA MET A 578 -3.29 27.88 6.08
C MET A 578 -3.85 29.27 6.44
N ALA A 579 -3.45 30.32 5.72
CA ALA A 579 -3.92 31.69 5.93
C ALA A 579 -5.41 31.92 5.56
N TYR A 580 -6.04 31.01 4.81
CA TYR A 580 -7.42 31.18 4.34
C TYR A 580 -8.41 31.32 5.51
N GLY A 581 -9.23 32.37 5.47
CA GLY A 581 -10.27 32.63 6.47
C GLY A 581 -9.80 33.39 7.73
N HIS A 582 -8.54 33.80 7.79
CA HIS A 582 -8.03 34.67 8.86
C HIS A 582 -8.20 36.15 8.48
N GLU A 583 -9.26 36.78 8.99
CA GLU A 583 -9.30 38.25 9.11
C GLU A 583 -8.65 38.66 10.43
N LYS A 584 -7.97 39.82 10.46
CA LYS A 584 -7.13 40.35 11.56
C LYS A 584 -7.83 40.55 12.93
N SER A 585 -9.01 39.97 13.19
CA SER A 585 -9.85 40.30 14.36
C SER A 585 -10.59 39.12 15.04
N ALA A 586 -10.56 37.88 14.52
CA ALA A 586 -11.33 36.78 15.12
C ALA A 586 -10.43 35.62 15.58
N ALA A 587 -10.14 35.57 16.89
CA ALA A 587 -9.35 34.53 17.56
C ALA A 587 -10.04 33.14 17.63
N ASN A 588 -11.13 32.93 16.90
CA ASN A 588 -11.83 31.64 16.83
C ASN A 588 -12.50 31.47 15.46
N SER A 589 -11.68 31.36 14.42
CA SER A 589 -12.16 31.15 13.06
C SER A 589 -12.52 29.68 12.87
N LYS A 590 -13.70 29.41 12.31
CA LYS A 590 -14.15 28.07 11.88
C LYS A 590 -13.20 27.39 10.88
N PHE A 591 -12.13 28.07 10.45
CA PHE A 591 -11.10 27.64 9.51
C PHE A 591 -9.75 27.34 10.17
N SER A 592 -9.56 27.72 11.43
CA SER A 592 -8.28 27.56 12.14
C SER A 592 -8.03 26.09 12.47
N LEU A 593 -6.80 25.65 12.25
CA LEU A 593 -6.30 24.32 12.59
C LEU A 593 -5.43 24.34 13.87
N ALA A 594 -5.34 25.48 14.56
CA ALA A 594 -4.41 25.66 15.68
C ALA A 594 -4.81 24.88 16.95
N GLU A 595 -6.11 24.80 17.25
CA GLU A 595 -6.63 24.18 18.48
C GLU A 595 -7.31 22.81 18.23
N ILE A 596 -7.08 22.20 17.07
CA ILE A 596 -7.74 20.93 16.72
C ILE A 596 -7.03 19.74 17.35
N ASN A 597 -7.80 18.72 17.72
CA ASN A 597 -7.27 17.44 18.17
C ASN A 597 -6.73 16.64 16.96
N VAL A 598 -5.42 16.72 16.74
CA VAL A 598 -4.73 16.08 15.60
C VAL A 598 -4.86 14.55 15.62
N ASP A 599 -4.88 13.92 16.79
CA ASP A 599 -4.97 12.45 16.89
C ASP A 599 -6.26 11.93 16.26
N LYS A 600 -7.38 12.64 16.45
CA LYS A 600 -8.67 12.32 15.85
C LYS A 600 -8.68 12.45 14.32
N LEU A 601 -7.92 13.41 13.79
CA LEU A 601 -7.81 13.64 12.34
C LEU A 601 -6.89 12.62 11.67
N LEU A 602 -5.84 12.19 12.38
CA LEU A 602 -4.93 11.15 11.93
C LEU A 602 -5.58 9.76 11.94
N GLN A 603 -6.47 9.47 12.88
CA GLN A 603 -7.20 8.19 12.94
C GLN A 603 -7.93 7.82 11.64
N VAL A 604 -8.37 8.81 10.87
CA VAL A 604 -9.14 8.63 9.62
C VAL A 604 -8.34 9.00 8.37
N SER A 605 -7.02 9.12 8.48
CA SER A 605 -6.15 9.56 7.37
C SER A 605 -5.09 8.52 7.02
N PRO A 606 -4.75 8.34 5.73
CA PRO A 606 -3.70 7.43 5.31
C PRO A 606 -2.36 7.78 5.97
N ARG A 607 -1.66 6.76 6.50
CA ARG A 607 -0.30 6.95 6.99
C ARG A 607 0.66 7.06 5.83
N VAL A 608 1.55 8.05 5.90
CA VAL A 608 2.70 8.14 5.01
C VAL A 608 3.93 8.07 5.88
N ILE A 609 4.54 6.89 5.92
CA ILE A 609 5.78 6.66 6.64
C ILE A 609 6.88 7.25 5.77
N ARG A 610 7.51 8.34 6.22
CA ARG A 610 8.89 8.57 5.78
C ARG A 610 9.68 7.38 6.31
N SER A 611 10.67 6.89 5.56
CA SER A 611 11.80 6.17 6.13
C SER A 611 12.55 7.11 7.11
N ALA A 612 11.91 7.41 8.24
CA ALA A 612 12.16 8.53 9.13
C ALA A 612 12.52 8.08 10.54
N ASN A 613 12.25 6.83 10.92
CA ASN A 613 12.73 6.35 12.21
C ASN A 613 14.26 6.40 12.29
N GLU A 614 14.96 6.34 11.15
CA GLU A 614 16.39 6.70 11.11
C GLU A 614 16.62 8.21 11.04
N LEU A 615 15.99 8.96 10.13
CA LEU A 615 16.32 10.37 9.90
C LEU A 615 15.89 11.33 11.03
N ILE A 616 14.79 11.05 11.73
CA ILE A 616 14.25 11.88 12.83
C ILE A 616 15.02 11.60 14.13
N GLN A 617 15.35 10.35 14.45
CA GLN A 617 16.30 10.04 15.52
C GLN A 617 17.67 10.65 15.21
N ARG A 618 18.19 10.50 13.99
CA ARG A 618 19.46 11.11 13.57
C ARG A 618 19.44 12.63 13.71
N LYS A 619 18.35 13.32 13.33
CA LYS A 619 18.21 14.78 13.48
C LYS A 619 18.06 15.23 14.93
N GLN A 620 17.24 14.56 15.75
CA GLN A 620 17.09 14.90 17.17
C GLN A 620 18.37 14.64 17.97
N ILE A 621 19.03 13.49 17.76
CA ILE A 621 20.31 13.19 18.42
C ILE A 621 21.41 14.14 17.92
N SER A 622 21.41 14.51 16.63
CA SER A 622 22.35 15.51 16.10
C SER A 622 22.17 16.92 16.67
N LYS A 623 20.94 17.34 16.99
CA LYS A 623 20.71 18.69 17.54
C LYS A 623 21.15 18.84 19.01
N ASN A 624 21.31 17.73 19.74
CA ASN A 624 21.61 17.74 21.17
C ASN A 624 23.10 17.70 21.53
N ILE A 625 24.00 17.45 20.57
CA ILE A 625 25.45 17.41 20.84
C ILE A 625 26.03 18.83 20.69
N THR A 626 26.22 19.50 21.82
CA THR A 626 26.82 20.84 21.91
C THR A 626 28.32 20.82 22.21
N SER A 627 28.86 19.68 22.65
CA SER A 627 30.28 19.47 22.94
C SER A 627 30.66 18.01 22.70
N LEU A 628 31.95 17.75 22.42
CA LEU A 628 32.48 16.39 22.25
C LEU A 628 32.72 15.73 23.62
N PRO A 629 32.61 14.39 23.72
CA PRO A 629 33.00 13.65 24.92
C PRO A 629 34.45 13.96 25.35
N SER A 630 34.73 13.90 26.65
CA SER A 630 36.06 14.21 27.21
C SER A 630 37.16 13.25 26.74
N ASP A 631 36.78 12.03 26.34
CA ASP A 631 37.63 10.97 25.80
C ASP A 631 37.71 10.97 24.27
N PHE A 632 37.03 11.92 23.59
CA PHE A 632 37.13 12.07 22.15
C PHE A 632 38.55 12.49 21.75
N ASN A 633 39.24 11.61 21.04
CA ASN A 633 40.56 11.87 20.49
C ASN A 633 40.59 11.58 18.99
N LEU A 634 41.13 12.53 18.22
CA LEU A 634 41.40 12.40 16.80
C LEU A 634 42.89 12.70 16.59
N GLU A 635 43.69 11.66 16.43
CA GLU A 635 45.14 11.80 16.19
C GLU A 635 45.39 12.29 14.76
N MET A 636 46.15 13.38 14.64
CA MET A 636 46.52 14.00 13.38
C MET A 636 48.04 13.94 13.19
N VAL A 637 48.50 13.77 11.95
CA VAL A 637 49.91 13.78 11.55
C VAL A 637 50.19 15.06 10.77
N ASP A 638 51.25 15.78 11.13
CA ASP A 638 51.71 16.97 10.40
C ASP A 638 52.37 16.55 9.07
N ILE A 639 51.82 17.02 7.96
CA ILE A 639 52.32 16.76 6.63
C ILE A 639 53.05 18.00 6.11
N PRO A 640 54.36 17.89 5.79
CA PRO A 640 55.14 19.04 5.35
C PRO A 640 54.72 19.45 3.94
N ALA A 641 54.78 20.76 3.68
CA ALA A 641 54.64 21.27 2.32
C ALA A 641 55.72 20.65 1.42
N GLY A 642 55.34 20.28 0.20
CA GLY A 642 56.29 19.67 -0.73
C GLY A 642 55.74 19.54 -2.14
N ARG A 643 56.55 18.87 -2.97
CA ARG A 643 56.23 18.59 -4.36
C ARG A 643 56.36 17.09 -4.58
N PHE A 644 55.46 16.52 -5.37
CA PHE A 644 55.54 15.10 -5.72
C PHE A 644 54.96 14.84 -7.11
N ASN A 645 55.38 13.72 -7.69
CA ASN A 645 54.83 13.22 -8.95
C ASN A 645 53.57 12.39 -8.66
N MET A 646 52.40 12.94 -8.99
CA MET A 646 51.10 12.30 -8.84
C MET A 646 50.76 11.44 -10.05
N GLY A 647 50.19 10.25 -9.81
CA GLY A 647 49.75 9.32 -10.85
C GLY A 647 50.74 8.17 -11.12
N SER A 648 50.45 7.39 -12.16
CA SER A 648 51.30 6.26 -12.61
C SER A 648 51.08 5.94 -14.09
N ASN A 649 51.86 4.99 -14.62
CA ASN A 649 51.68 4.49 -15.99
C ASN A 649 50.84 3.19 -16.07
N GLU A 650 50.34 2.67 -14.94
CA GLU A 650 49.65 1.38 -14.87
C GLU A 650 48.23 1.42 -15.49
N TYR A 651 47.47 2.50 -15.23
CA TYR A 651 46.09 2.67 -15.71
C TYR A 651 45.89 4.05 -16.37
N GLU A 652 44.92 4.18 -17.27
CA GLU A 652 44.70 5.42 -18.05
C GLU A 652 44.22 6.60 -17.19
N ASP A 653 43.41 6.32 -16.17
CA ASP A 653 42.92 7.29 -15.20
C ASP A 653 43.99 7.80 -14.24
N GLU A 654 45.13 7.11 -14.15
CA GLU A 654 46.31 7.51 -13.40
C GLU A 654 47.30 8.34 -14.22
N LYS A 655 47.05 8.52 -15.53
CA LYS A 655 47.92 9.23 -16.46
C LYS A 655 47.44 10.66 -16.75
N PRO A 656 48.35 11.57 -17.14
CA PRO A 656 49.80 11.42 -17.06
C PRO A 656 50.31 11.64 -15.63
N ILE A 657 51.50 11.10 -15.37
CA ILE A 657 52.29 11.51 -14.20
C ILE A 657 52.57 13.02 -14.30
N HIS A 658 52.28 13.77 -13.24
CA HIS A 658 52.49 15.22 -13.20
C HIS A 658 52.93 15.70 -11.82
N GLU A 659 53.75 16.76 -11.78
CA GLU A 659 54.18 17.37 -10.51
C GLU A 659 53.00 18.17 -9.90
N VAL A 660 52.79 17.99 -8.59
CA VAL A 660 51.80 18.71 -7.80
C VAL A 660 52.48 19.32 -6.57
N ILE A 661 52.19 20.58 -6.27
CA ILE A 661 52.63 21.26 -5.04
C ILE A 661 51.54 21.11 -3.99
N VAL A 662 51.87 20.51 -2.85
CA VAL A 662 50.96 20.32 -1.73
C VAL A 662 51.43 21.22 -0.57
N PRO A 663 50.63 22.20 -0.12
CA PRO A 663 50.87 22.97 1.10
C PRO A 663 51.01 22.10 2.35
N ALA A 664 51.48 22.66 3.47
CA ALA A 664 51.50 21.94 4.74
C ALA A 664 50.08 21.85 5.32
N PHE A 665 49.71 20.67 5.82
CA PHE A 665 48.40 20.38 6.41
C PHE A 665 48.53 19.28 7.45
N GLN A 666 47.49 19.03 8.23
CA GLN A 666 47.42 17.84 9.09
C GLN A 666 46.47 16.82 8.48
N ILE A 667 46.79 15.53 8.55
CA ILE A 667 45.90 14.44 8.10
C ILE A 667 45.63 13.45 9.24
N GLY A 668 44.43 12.88 9.27
CA GLY A 668 44.10 11.85 10.25
C GLY A 668 45.08 10.69 10.17
N LYS A 669 45.67 10.34 11.31
CA LYS A 669 46.60 9.20 11.45
C LYS A 669 45.95 7.88 11.02
N TYR A 670 44.64 7.78 11.24
CA TYR A 670 43.77 6.67 10.89
C TYR A 670 42.56 7.17 10.09
N PRO A 671 41.84 6.28 9.37
CA PRO A 671 40.47 6.53 8.95
C PRO A 671 39.57 6.84 10.15
N VAL A 672 38.49 7.60 9.94
CA VAL A 672 37.55 7.94 11.02
C VAL A 672 36.92 6.65 11.55
N THR A 673 36.99 6.42 12.86
CA THR A 673 36.43 5.20 13.47
C THR A 673 34.92 5.32 13.66
N GLN A 674 34.26 4.17 13.82
CA GLN A 674 32.84 4.09 14.15
C GLN A 674 32.51 4.87 15.45
N ALA A 675 33.36 4.77 16.48
CA ALA A 675 33.21 5.53 17.73
C ALA A 675 33.31 7.04 17.51
N GLN A 676 34.32 7.49 16.74
CA GLN A 676 34.50 8.90 16.43
C GLN A 676 33.33 9.45 15.61
N TYR A 677 32.87 8.69 14.61
CA TYR A 677 31.70 9.06 13.82
C TYR A 677 30.45 9.19 14.69
N GLN A 678 30.21 8.22 15.57
CA GLN A 678 29.07 8.26 16.49
C GLN A 678 29.16 9.44 17.46
N ALA A 679 30.34 9.77 17.99
CA ALA A 679 30.53 10.90 18.91
C ALA A 679 30.23 12.25 18.24
N VAL A 680 30.62 12.43 16.97
CA VAL A 680 30.38 13.69 16.24
C VAL A 680 28.95 13.74 15.69
N MET A 681 28.44 12.64 15.12
CA MET A 681 27.19 12.63 14.37
C MET A 681 25.98 12.25 15.20
N GLY A 682 26.18 11.52 16.30
CA GLY A 682 25.13 11.01 17.19
C GLY A 682 24.54 9.66 16.78
N TYR A 683 25.07 9.02 15.74
CA TYR A 683 24.61 7.71 15.27
C TYR A 683 25.75 6.99 14.55
N ASN A 684 25.64 5.66 14.41
CA ASN A 684 26.61 4.84 13.70
C ASN A 684 25.93 4.09 12.53
N PRO A 685 26.22 4.44 11.27
CA PRO A 685 25.60 3.82 10.09
C PRO A 685 26.07 2.37 9.87
N SER A 686 27.27 2.01 10.35
CA SER A 686 27.85 0.66 10.22
C SER A 686 27.07 -0.44 10.96
N ILE A 687 26.10 -0.08 11.82
CA ILE A 687 25.26 -1.03 12.58
C ILE A 687 23.93 -1.33 11.87
N ALA A 688 23.49 -0.47 10.94
CA ALA A 688 22.13 -0.48 10.39
C ALA A 688 22.01 -1.07 8.97
N ALA A 689 23.11 -1.53 8.36
CA ALA A 689 23.11 -1.98 6.96
C ALA A 689 22.31 -3.29 6.75
N TYR A 690 21.43 -3.28 5.74
CA TYR A 690 20.49 -4.36 5.37
C TYR A 690 21.16 -5.64 4.81
N TYR A 691 22.48 -5.60 4.59
CA TYR A 691 23.29 -6.77 4.31
C TYR A 691 24.20 -7.05 5.51
N PRO A 692 24.11 -8.21 6.16
CA PRO A 692 25.05 -8.61 7.19
C PRO A 692 26.36 -9.04 6.52
N LEU A 693 27.05 -8.11 5.89
CA LEU A 693 28.50 -8.24 5.80
C LEU A 693 29.00 -8.10 7.25
N LYS A 694 29.76 -9.09 7.70
CA LYS A 694 30.19 -9.33 9.10
C LYS A 694 31.08 -8.19 9.65
N PHE A 695 30.54 -6.99 9.82
CA PHE A 695 31.29 -5.79 10.26
C PHE A 695 30.94 -5.33 11.69
N SER A 696 30.22 -6.16 12.46
CA SER A 696 30.09 -5.99 13.91
C SER A 696 31.37 -6.49 14.59
N GLY A 697 32.29 -5.60 14.97
CA GLY A 697 33.57 -6.04 15.52
C GLY A 697 34.14 -5.17 16.64
N SER A 698 34.25 -3.86 16.42
CA SER A 698 34.87 -2.95 17.40
C SER A 698 34.49 -1.50 17.11
N PRO A 699 34.27 -0.65 18.14
CA PRO A 699 34.14 0.80 17.96
C PRO A 699 35.35 1.45 17.27
N GLN A 700 36.50 0.76 17.23
CA GLN A 700 37.73 1.19 16.56
C GLN A 700 37.87 0.74 15.11
N ASN A 701 36.91 -0.01 14.56
CA ASN A 701 36.85 -0.22 13.12
C ASN A 701 36.59 1.12 12.41
N PRO A 702 37.07 1.29 11.17
CA PRO A 702 36.70 2.44 10.36
C PRO A 702 35.19 2.48 10.17
N VAL A 703 34.63 3.70 10.22
CA VAL A 703 33.23 3.90 9.82
C VAL A 703 33.11 3.66 8.32
N GLU A 704 32.07 2.94 7.94
CA GLU A 704 31.74 2.64 6.56
C GLU A 704 30.22 2.79 6.34
N THR A 705 29.73 2.44 5.15
CA THR A 705 28.29 2.62 4.80
C THR A 705 27.86 4.10 4.91
N ILE A 706 28.78 5.01 4.59
CA ILE A 706 28.49 6.43 4.49
C ILE A 706 28.61 6.93 3.05
N THR A 707 27.75 7.90 2.71
CA THR A 707 27.86 8.65 1.47
C THR A 707 28.94 9.72 1.58
N TRP A 708 29.41 10.22 0.44
CA TRP A 708 30.33 11.37 0.39
C TRP A 708 29.78 12.61 1.11
N PHE A 709 28.47 12.86 1.01
CA PHE A 709 27.80 13.96 1.72
C PHE A 709 27.80 13.77 3.24
N ASN A 710 27.68 12.53 3.72
CA ASN A 710 27.78 12.23 5.16
C ASN A 710 29.19 12.54 5.69
N ALA A 711 30.23 12.18 4.93
CA ALA A 711 31.62 12.45 5.29
C ALA A 711 31.90 13.97 5.37
N GLN A 712 31.42 14.76 4.40
CA GLN A 712 31.51 16.22 4.47
C GLN A 712 30.71 16.82 5.64
N ALA A 713 29.52 16.29 5.92
CA ALA A 713 28.71 16.74 7.04
C ALA A 713 29.42 16.48 8.37
N PHE A 714 30.09 15.33 8.50
CA PHE A 714 30.96 15.04 9.63
C PHE A 714 32.07 16.09 9.76
N CYS A 715 32.83 16.36 8.68
CA CYS A 715 33.91 17.34 8.70
C CYS A 715 33.42 18.73 9.15
N LYS A 716 32.34 19.23 8.52
CA LYS A 716 31.74 20.52 8.86
C LYS A 716 31.31 20.60 10.32
N ARG A 717 30.77 19.50 10.85
CA ARG A 717 30.32 19.43 12.24
C ARG A 717 31.48 19.36 13.22
N LEU A 718 32.49 18.56 12.92
CA LEU A 718 33.72 18.49 13.70
C LEU A 718 34.41 19.87 13.74
N SER A 719 34.44 20.60 12.62
CA SER A 719 34.94 21.97 12.56
C SER A 719 34.19 22.91 13.50
N LYS A 720 32.86 22.81 13.53
CA LYS A 720 32.03 23.61 14.43
C LYS A 720 32.27 23.26 15.91
N LEU A 721 32.48 21.99 16.24
CA LEU A 721 32.66 21.52 17.62
C LEU A 721 34.05 21.82 18.18
N THR A 722 35.06 21.94 17.31
CA THR A 722 36.47 22.11 17.71
C THR A 722 37.04 23.50 17.43
N GLY A 723 36.37 24.28 16.58
CA GLY A 723 36.88 25.58 16.11
C GLY A 723 38.02 25.50 15.09
N LYS A 724 38.40 24.30 14.64
CA LYS A 724 39.42 24.07 13.60
C LYS A 724 38.77 23.81 12.24
N ASN A 725 39.51 23.98 11.14
CA ASN A 725 38.96 23.71 9.80
C ASN A 725 39.23 22.28 9.35
N TYR A 726 38.31 21.36 9.64
CA TYR A 726 38.32 20.00 9.13
C TYR A 726 37.56 19.87 7.80
N ARG A 727 38.13 19.10 6.87
CA ARG A 727 37.57 18.78 5.54
C ARG A 727 38.01 17.40 5.08
N LEU A 728 37.46 16.94 3.95
CA LEU A 728 38.01 15.76 3.26
C LEU A 728 39.36 16.11 2.62
N PRO A 729 40.31 15.16 2.53
CA PRO A 729 41.52 15.35 1.74
C PRO A 729 41.15 15.56 0.28
N THR A 730 41.92 16.37 -0.43
CA THR A 730 41.91 16.25 -1.89
C THR A 730 42.57 14.94 -2.30
N GLU A 731 42.33 14.52 -3.54
CA GLU A 731 42.94 13.34 -4.12
C GLU A 731 44.48 13.44 -4.12
N ALA A 732 45.00 14.66 -4.37
CA ALA A 732 46.43 14.94 -4.34
C ALA A 732 47.02 14.91 -2.93
N GLU A 733 46.34 15.49 -1.94
CA GLU A 733 46.75 15.43 -0.54
C GLU A 733 46.77 13.99 -0.03
N TRP A 734 45.77 13.19 -0.41
CA TRP A 734 45.69 11.79 -0.05
C TRP A 734 46.86 10.99 -0.66
N GLU A 735 47.15 11.16 -1.95
CA GLU A 735 48.25 10.43 -2.60
C GLU A 735 49.62 10.83 -2.05
N TYR A 736 49.83 12.13 -1.83
CA TYR A 736 51.06 12.65 -1.25
C TYR A 736 51.30 12.06 0.14
N ALA A 737 50.26 12.08 0.99
CA ALA A 737 50.30 11.46 2.30
C ALA A 737 50.50 9.94 2.23
N CYS A 738 49.86 9.26 1.27
CA CYS A 738 50.00 7.81 1.06
C CYS A 738 51.45 7.45 0.75
N ARG A 739 52.03 8.13 -0.24
CA ARG A 739 53.40 7.90 -0.74
C ARG A 739 54.46 8.22 0.30
N ALA A 740 54.25 9.24 1.14
CA ALA A 740 55.16 9.62 2.21
C ALA A 740 56.64 9.74 1.75
N GLY A 741 56.85 10.34 0.57
CA GLY A 741 58.16 10.53 -0.05
C GLY A 741 58.65 9.40 -0.96
N THR A 742 57.90 8.32 -1.12
CA THR A 742 58.23 7.22 -2.05
C THR A 742 57.60 7.40 -3.43
N GLU A 743 58.26 6.87 -4.46
CA GLU A 743 57.75 6.84 -5.85
C GLU A 743 57.24 5.45 -6.27
N THR A 744 57.28 4.48 -5.36
CA THR A 744 56.97 3.07 -5.58
C THR A 744 55.46 2.79 -5.65
N LEU A 745 55.08 1.56 -6.02
CA LEU A 745 53.68 1.12 -6.14
C LEU A 745 52.92 1.21 -4.81
N PHE A 746 53.60 0.89 -3.71
CA PHE A 746 53.12 1.07 -2.34
C PHE A 746 54.12 1.91 -1.55
N SER A 747 53.71 2.46 -0.40
CA SER A 747 54.58 3.29 0.45
C SER A 747 55.77 2.56 1.08
N PHE A 748 55.81 1.23 0.97
CA PHE A 748 56.87 0.36 1.47
C PHE A 748 57.70 -0.30 0.36
N GLY A 749 57.45 0.03 -0.91
CA GLY A 749 58.15 -0.52 -2.07
C GLY A 749 57.23 -1.13 -3.13
N ASP A 750 57.81 -1.83 -4.10
CA ASP A 750 57.08 -2.44 -5.24
C ASP A 750 56.68 -3.91 -5.01
N ASP A 751 57.13 -4.50 -3.89
CA ASP A 751 56.92 -5.91 -3.58
C ASP A 751 55.51 -6.16 -3.00
N LYS A 752 54.61 -6.68 -3.86
CA LYS A 752 53.22 -6.99 -3.51
C LYS A 752 53.09 -8.02 -2.39
N ASP A 753 54.07 -8.89 -2.20
CA ASP A 753 54.00 -9.95 -1.19
C ASP A 753 54.08 -9.38 0.24
N LYS A 754 54.63 -8.17 0.39
CA LYS A 754 54.69 -7.43 1.67
C LYS A 754 53.41 -6.68 2.01
N LEU A 755 52.43 -6.59 1.10
CA LEU A 755 51.18 -5.85 1.34
C LEU A 755 50.44 -6.33 2.60
N GLY A 756 50.55 -7.62 2.93
CA GLY A 756 49.95 -8.20 4.14
C GLY A 756 50.41 -7.60 5.46
N ASP A 757 51.59 -6.98 5.50
CA ASP A 757 52.15 -6.34 6.70
C ASP A 757 51.60 -4.90 6.90
N TYR A 758 51.13 -4.27 5.82
CA TYR A 758 50.71 -2.86 5.78
C TYR A 758 49.20 -2.67 5.57
N ALA A 759 48.48 -3.71 5.16
CA ALA A 759 47.08 -3.58 4.74
C ALA A 759 46.18 -4.73 5.18
N TRP A 760 44.91 -4.40 5.40
CA TRP A 760 43.80 -5.35 5.39
C TRP A 760 43.14 -5.34 4.01
N PHE A 761 43.27 -6.43 3.27
CA PHE A 761 42.74 -6.58 1.91
C PHE A 761 42.22 -7.99 1.70
N ARG A 762 41.67 -8.31 0.52
CA ARG A 762 40.89 -9.54 0.30
C ARG A 762 41.55 -10.83 0.78
N ALA A 763 42.87 -10.93 0.68
CA ALA A 763 43.59 -12.17 1.04
C ALA A 763 43.76 -12.38 2.55
N ASN A 764 43.73 -11.33 3.37
CA ASN A 764 44.01 -11.43 4.81
C ASN A 764 42.91 -10.84 5.72
N SER A 765 41.91 -10.15 5.16
CA SER A 765 40.87 -9.46 5.92
C SER A 765 39.66 -10.33 6.29
N ASN A 766 39.49 -11.48 5.65
CA ASN A 766 38.25 -12.27 5.64
C ASN A 766 37.01 -11.49 5.14
N ASN A 767 37.22 -10.54 4.22
CA ASN A 767 36.19 -9.62 3.71
C ASN A 767 35.48 -8.85 4.85
N THR A 768 36.22 -8.51 5.91
CA THR A 768 35.73 -7.64 6.99
C THR A 768 36.71 -6.50 7.29
N THR A 769 36.21 -5.39 7.82
CA THR A 769 37.02 -4.29 8.34
C THR A 769 37.62 -4.67 9.68
N HIS A 770 38.80 -4.13 9.96
CA HIS A 770 39.54 -4.39 11.20
C HIS A 770 39.80 -3.08 11.95
N PRO A 771 40.10 -3.14 13.26
CA PRO A 771 40.46 -1.96 14.02
C PRO A 771 41.61 -1.21 13.35
N VAL A 772 41.51 0.13 13.35
CA VAL A 772 42.53 0.97 12.74
C VAL A 772 43.89 0.81 13.43
N GLY A 773 44.97 0.90 12.65
CA GLY A 773 46.33 0.88 13.21
C GLY A 773 46.90 -0.50 13.57
N GLU A 774 46.25 -1.60 13.17
CA GLU A 774 46.76 -2.97 13.42
C GLU A 774 47.83 -3.44 12.42
N LYS A 775 48.08 -2.66 11.37
CA LYS A 775 49.11 -2.91 10.35
C LYS A 775 50.24 -1.90 10.46
N GLN A 776 51.35 -2.12 9.76
CA GLN A 776 52.46 -1.18 9.74
C GLN A 776 52.06 0.14 9.06
N PRO A 777 52.48 1.30 9.59
CA PRO A 777 52.24 2.59 8.94
C PRO A 777 53.17 2.81 7.75
N ASN A 778 52.85 3.81 6.95
CA ASN A 778 53.77 4.35 5.95
C ASN A 778 54.94 5.13 6.63
N PRO A 779 55.97 5.58 5.87
CA PRO A 779 57.12 6.31 6.41
C PRO A 779 56.80 7.58 7.24
N TRP A 780 55.61 8.16 7.11
CA TRP A 780 55.18 9.32 7.90
C TRP A 780 54.30 8.94 9.10
N GLY A 781 54.13 7.66 9.39
CA GLY A 781 53.36 7.20 10.55
C GLY A 781 51.85 7.19 10.32
N ILE A 782 51.39 7.20 9.06
CA ILE A 782 49.97 7.15 8.70
C ILE A 782 49.59 5.69 8.41
N TYR A 783 48.51 5.24 9.02
CA TYR A 783 48.06 3.86 8.98
C TYR A 783 46.92 3.68 7.96
N ASP A 784 46.75 2.42 7.55
CA ASP A 784 45.65 1.94 6.72
C ASP A 784 45.54 2.66 5.35
N MET A 785 46.64 3.23 4.83
CA MET A 785 46.66 3.90 3.51
C MET A 785 46.52 2.93 2.32
N HIS A 786 46.60 1.62 2.56
CA HIS A 786 46.64 0.57 1.53
C HIS A 786 45.56 -0.51 1.73
N GLY A 787 44.41 -0.21 2.35
CA GLY A 787 43.32 -1.16 2.50
C GLY A 787 42.35 -0.79 3.62
N ASN A 788 41.70 -1.79 4.21
CA ASN A 788 40.65 -1.70 5.23
C ASN A 788 39.34 -1.10 4.67
N VAL A 789 39.33 0.17 4.26
CA VAL A 789 38.18 0.83 3.62
C VAL A 789 38.64 1.77 2.50
N TRP A 790 37.84 1.85 1.44
CA TRP A 790 37.97 2.93 0.47
C TRP A 790 37.70 4.27 1.16
N GLU A 791 38.47 5.30 0.81
CA GLU A 791 38.38 6.61 1.45
C GLU A 791 37.90 7.70 0.49
N TRP A 792 36.81 8.37 0.87
CA TRP A 792 36.29 9.53 0.16
C TRP A 792 37.30 10.69 0.10
N CYS A 793 37.54 11.20 -1.10
CA CYS A 793 38.26 12.46 -1.35
C CYS A 793 37.28 13.59 -1.70
N ALA A 794 37.73 14.83 -1.62
CA ALA A 794 36.94 16.01 -1.98
C ALA A 794 36.70 16.15 -3.50
N ASP A 795 37.60 15.60 -4.30
CA ASP A 795 37.59 15.66 -5.76
C ASP A 795 36.48 14.80 -6.38
N GLU A 796 36.03 15.20 -7.56
CA GLU A 796 35.26 14.35 -8.45
C GLU A 796 36.21 13.46 -9.28
N TYR A 797 35.76 12.24 -9.56
CA TYR A 797 36.49 11.32 -10.41
C TYR A 797 36.49 11.79 -11.87
N HIS A 798 37.65 11.61 -12.50
CA HIS A 798 37.89 11.94 -13.91
C HIS A 798 38.67 10.81 -14.57
N GLU A 799 38.36 10.51 -15.83
CA GLU A 799 38.96 9.38 -16.57
C GLU A 799 40.45 9.52 -16.89
N SER A 800 41.05 10.69 -16.66
CA SER A 800 42.51 10.94 -16.77
C SER A 800 42.87 12.28 -16.13
N TYR A 801 44.16 12.52 -15.87
CA TYR A 801 44.72 13.82 -15.49
C TYR A 801 45.04 14.74 -16.68
N VAL A 802 44.77 14.32 -17.92
CA VAL A 802 45.11 15.09 -19.14
C VAL A 802 44.41 16.46 -19.14
N ASN A 803 43.14 16.49 -18.73
CA ASN A 803 42.30 17.68 -18.73
C ASN A 803 42.25 18.40 -17.37
N LYS A 804 43.16 18.07 -16.44
CA LYS A 804 43.20 18.70 -15.12
C LYS A 804 43.58 20.18 -15.28
N PRO A 805 42.74 21.14 -14.84
CA PRO A 805 43.02 22.57 -14.99
C PRO A 805 44.37 22.93 -14.36
N GLU A 806 45.17 23.77 -15.02
CA GLU A 806 46.55 24.08 -14.60
C GLU A 806 46.65 24.57 -13.15
N ASN A 807 45.72 25.43 -12.72
CA ASN A 807 45.67 25.94 -11.35
C ASN A 807 45.41 24.84 -10.28
N ILE A 808 44.73 23.75 -10.66
CA ILE A 808 44.45 22.59 -9.80
C ILE A 808 45.57 21.55 -9.94
N LYS A 809 46.18 21.46 -11.12
CA LYS A 809 47.32 20.59 -11.40
C LYS A 809 48.55 21.01 -10.59
N GLU A 810 48.77 22.31 -10.41
CA GLU A 810 49.88 22.84 -9.63
C GLU A 810 49.60 22.87 -8.11
N ASN A 811 48.35 23.10 -7.69
CA ASN A 811 47.99 23.22 -6.27
C ASN A 811 47.12 22.05 -5.79
N GLY A 812 47.76 21.11 -5.11
CA GLY A 812 47.13 19.89 -4.60
C GLY A 812 46.06 20.13 -3.53
N SER A 813 45.96 21.30 -2.90
CA SER A 813 44.90 21.58 -1.91
C SER A 813 43.58 22.05 -2.53
N ILE A 814 43.52 22.22 -3.85
CA ILE A 814 42.27 22.58 -4.54
C ILE A 814 41.63 21.30 -5.08
N PRO A 815 40.39 20.96 -4.67
CA PRO A 815 39.69 19.80 -5.22
C PRO A 815 39.32 20.01 -6.68
N TRP A 816 39.45 18.96 -7.49
CA TRP A 816 39.04 18.95 -8.89
C TRP A 816 37.56 18.58 -9.02
N TYR A 817 36.71 19.60 -9.20
CA TYR A 817 35.30 19.41 -9.57
C TYR A 817 35.16 19.38 -11.10
N GLY A 818 34.31 18.49 -11.61
CA GLY A 818 33.97 18.38 -13.02
C GLY A 818 32.98 19.45 -13.48
N GLY A 819 32.80 19.55 -14.81
CA GLY A 819 31.65 20.23 -15.39
C GLY A 819 30.35 19.43 -15.20
N TYR A 820 29.21 19.96 -15.66
CA TYR A 820 27.82 19.46 -15.50
C TYR A 820 27.52 17.96 -15.80
N LEU A 821 28.51 17.13 -16.15
CA LEU A 821 28.34 15.74 -16.60
C LEU A 821 29.05 14.68 -15.74
N SER A 822 29.96 15.04 -14.82
CA SER A 822 30.53 14.08 -13.83
C SER A 822 29.90 14.33 -12.47
N THR A 823 29.41 13.29 -11.79
CA THR A 823 28.78 13.40 -10.46
C THR A 823 29.35 12.42 -9.43
N LYS A 824 30.43 11.71 -9.79
CA LYS A 824 30.99 10.64 -8.95
C LYS A 824 32.19 11.14 -8.14
N PRO A 825 32.14 11.11 -6.80
CA PRO A 825 33.29 11.48 -5.99
C PRO A 825 34.41 10.45 -6.10
N SER A 826 35.65 10.91 -5.94
CA SER A 826 36.85 10.06 -5.98
C SER A 826 37.05 9.28 -4.68
N LEU A 827 37.53 8.06 -4.82
CA LEU A 827 37.92 7.14 -3.74
C LEU A 827 39.38 6.73 -3.89
N ARG A 828 40.05 6.49 -2.75
CA ARG A 828 41.45 6.05 -2.69
C ARG A 828 41.69 4.92 -1.68
N GLY A 829 42.81 4.20 -1.85
CA GLY A 829 43.39 3.30 -0.83
C GLY A 829 43.03 1.82 -0.90
N GLY A 830 41.93 1.44 -1.54
CA GLY A 830 41.43 0.06 -1.50
C GLY A 830 40.70 -0.26 -0.20
N ALA A 831 39.94 -1.35 -0.19
CA ALA A 831 39.19 -1.82 0.97
C ALA A 831 39.53 -3.26 1.37
N CYS A 832 38.93 -3.73 2.45
CA CYS A 832 39.12 -5.09 2.96
C CYS A 832 38.79 -6.19 1.93
N ASP A 833 37.93 -5.94 0.95
CA ASP A 833 37.56 -6.88 -0.12
C ASP A 833 38.34 -6.67 -1.43
N SER A 834 39.26 -5.71 -1.44
CA SER A 834 40.01 -5.30 -2.63
C SER A 834 41.18 -6.22 -2.93
N TYR A 835 41.46 -6.41 -4.22
CA TYR A 835 42.66 -7.12 -4.67
C TYR A 835 43.91 -6.23 -4.50
N PRO A 836 45.12 -6.82 -4.34
CA PRO A 836 46.36 -6.07 -4.12
C PRO A 836 46.61 -4.90 -5.09
N GLY A 837 46.21 -5.04 -6.36
CA GLY A 837 46.41 -3.98 -7.36
C GLY A 837 45.58 -2.71 -7.13
N LEU A 838 44.47 -2.82 -6.39
CA LEU A 838 43.59 -1.70 -6.05
C LEU A 838 44.06 -0.94 -4.81
N CYS A 839 45.03 -1.49 -4.08
CA CYS A 839 45.61 -0.91 -2.86
C CYS A 839 46.86 -0.06 -3.15
N ARG A 840 47.21 0.18 -4.42
CA ARG A 840 48.40 0.98 -4.80
C ARG A 840 48.20 2.45 -4.47
N SER A 841 49.30 3.18 -4.25
CA SER A 841 49.26 4.61 -3.92
C SER A 841 48.55 5.46 -4.98
N ALA A 842 48.75 5.14 -6.26
CA ALA A 842 48.16 5.88 -7.38
C ALA A 842 46.77 5.37 -7.81
N TYR A 843 46.29 4.23 -7.31
CA TYR A 843 45.03 3.67 -7.77
C TYR A 843 43.86 4.60 -7.44
N ARG A 844 43.01 4.85 -8.43
CA ARG A 844 41.83 5.72 -8.31
C ARG A 844 40.56 4.87 -8.39
N GLY A 845 39.66 5.10 -7.44
CA GLY A 845 38.31 4.56 -7.48
C GLY A 845 37.28 5.66 -7.72
N ASP A 846 36.13 5.26 -8.23
CA ASP A 846 34.92 6.07 -8.24
C ASP A 846 33.76 5.28 -7.65
N SER A 847 32.78 6.00 -7.15
CA SER A 847 31.53 5.40 -6.74
C SER A 847 30.41 6.40 -6.88
N ASP A 848 29.20 5.93 -7.18
CA ASP A 848 28.02 6.79 -7.09
C ASP A 848 27.86 7.26 -5.64
N VAL A 849 27.41 8.50 -5.47
CA VAL A 849 27.19 9.14 -4.15
C VAL A 849 26.25 8.36 -3.22
N HIS A 850 25.55 7.35 -3.74
CA HIS A 850 24.54 6.55 -3.04
C HIS A 850 25.00 5.14 -2.65
N VAL A 851 26.18 4.69 -3.07
CA VAL A 851 26.67 3.33 -2.78
C VAL A 851 27.18 3.25 -1.33
N GLN A 852 26.83 2.16 -0.66
CA GLN A 852 27.19 1.85 0.72
C GLN A 852 28.43 0.95 0.75
N GLY A 853 29.34 1.17 1.72
CA GLY A 853 30.56 0.37 1.92
C GLY A 853 31.88 1.15 1.96
N HIS A 854 31.85 2.49 1.86
CA HIS A 854 33.04 3.34 1.84
C HIS A 854 33.19 4.14 3.14
N GLY A 855 34.45 4.38 3.55
CA GLY A 855 34.85 5.19 4.69
C GLY A 855 35.52 6.50 4.26
N PHE A 856 36.26 7.12 5.17
CA PHE A 856 36.99 8.36 4.91
C PHE A 856 38.00 8.65 6.02
N ARG A 857 38.93 9.56 5.73
CA ARG A 857 39.67 10.30 6.76
C ARG A 857 39.51 11.79 6.57
N VAL A 858 39.98 12.55 7.56
CA VAL A 858 39.90 14.01 7.57
C VAL A 858 41.28 14.65 7.45
N VAL A 859 41.31 15.85 6.91
CA VAL A 859 42.44 16.77 7.00
C VAL A 859 42.04 18.01 7.78
N CYS A 860 43.00 18.63 8.44
CA CYS A 860 42.85 19.92 9.11
C CYS A 860 43.85 20.90 8.52
N ASP A 861 43.35 22.07 8.10
CA ASP A 861 44.23 23.14 7.63
C ASP A 861 45.02 23.70 8.82
N LEU A 862 46.30 24.02 8.58
CA LEU A 862 47.12 24.73 9.56
C LEU A 862 46.67 26.20 9.66
N PRO A 863 46.75 26.83 10.84
CA PRO A 863 46.47 28.26 10.95
C PRO A 863 47.40 29.01 10.01
N GLN A 864 46.85 29.83 9.11
CA GLN A 864 47.66 30.72 8.30
C GLN A 864 48.43 31.64 9.26
N SER A 865 49.76 31.54 9.27
CA SER A 865 50.59 32.54 9.94
C SER A 865 50.27 33.88 9.29
N VAL A 866 49.61 34.77 10.04
CA VAL A 866 49.48 36.17 9.67
C VAL A 866 50.88 36.73 9.66
N ASN A 867 51.53 36.70 8.50
CA ASN A 867 52.79 37.42 8.30
C ASN A 867 52.43 38.91 8.34
N SER A 868 52.85 39.54 9.44
CA SER A 868 52.90 40.98 9.68
C SER A 868 53.71 41.72 8.63
#